data_AF-A0A399IJX3-F1
#
_entry.id   AF-A0A399IJX3-F1
#
_cell.length_a   1.000
_cell.length_b   1.000
_cell.length_c   1.000
_cell.angle_alpha   90.00
_cell.angle_beta   90.00
_cell.angle_gamma   90.00
#
_symmetry.space_group_name_H-M   'P 1'
#
loop_
_entity.id
_entity.type
_entity.pdbx_description
1 polymer ?
#
loop_
_entity_poly.entity_id
_entity_poly.type
_entity_poly.pdbx_seq_one_letter_code
_entity_poly.pdbx_strand_id
1 'polypeptide(L)'
;MTIAFSYIINVNVMAEMTNDNGVHLVLDGFNNNSILPKHFRKTTDLTVVKNNKDLILNGLDKLNISGSQQFSGNNIQLLTKAIDTSLPITVIDLRQECHGFINGFAVSWADAKNNANVGLTRDQVIAKEKEDLKSIKINEPITFYNNSKETMVVKTVQNEEELTKSKNLGYQRITVRDGGIPTDDMVDYFMEVIKNKPKDSWLHFHCKEGIGRTSTFMIMYDMINNYKEVSADGIIKRQLALANFEDVTLKSFYNNERIGFLNKFYDYCKANGDSFNTKWSKWESKSSSIDKADNSDTAQVMNMNPAYIKNNIIPKSLYVISLDSMLPSERTMITSLQGLVNNHCSFQIYTINSSQPDYKIWLEDLKSNYKVSYEIISDPWQLVSIYKDYINGYVLYSSKMPKDSSINNACSLASLNKALVIDETIEPKIKEMGIELKGDCRNTDECWAYNNLWNKGLNHSMVIELAPDRIDALRDYAIMTKSLIFYEKSIDKTVLRDKIFSSMEGDSTCLGWGPDEFINVSTASKHGVSMVAADWSYNLTSLSAFNKPHLTKKSSLTVPKEDKVHYVTFIMSDGDNQQWNLGTNYGSPKWFGYENRDKLALGWSITPALYYLTPTVFNLYYKSISNENQKNNFIVAPSGNGYIYPSKFPRNKLSVYVNSLNDYMKKVNENYVAIIDDSAFNDIELWDNFTKKSNIQGLFYLDYHRHDNYKGKILWSNNKPIVSCRDLLWDSLENEEDLVKKINDRVNSGQINVHNSEAYTFVYVHVWSKEAGNVEEVINMLRDNKSVRVVPPEVFMELIKKNVKPDKQEMGFARIY
;
A
#
# COMPACT_ATOMS: atom_id res chain seq x y z
N MET A 1 -24.64 13.86 -72.43
CA MET A 1 -25.88 14.03 -71.65
C MET A 1 -25.84 12.98 -70.55
N THR A 2 -25.35 13.35 -69.37
CA THR A 2 -24.82 12.39 -68.39
C THR A 2 -25.86 12.13 -67.31
N ILE A 3 -26.48 10.95 -67.33
CA ILE A 3 -27.53 10.57 -66.39
C ILE A 3 -26.87 10.06 -65.10
N ALA A 4 -27.16 10.71 -63.97
CA ALA A 4 -26.65 10.32 -62.67
C ALA A 4 -27.43 9.13 -62.12
N PHE A 5 -26.73 8.08 -61.67
CA PHE A 5 -27.32 7.00 -60.88
C PHE A 5 -27.23 7.31 -59.39
N SER A 6 -28.38 7.27 -58.72
CA SER A 6 -28.51 7.52 -57.28
C SER A 6 -28.00 6.33 -56.45
N TYR A 7 -26.99 6.56 -55.61
CA TYR A 7 -26.63 5.62 -54.55
C TYR A 7 -27.50 5.83 -53.32
N ILE A 8 -28.11 4.73 -52.84
CA ILE A 8 -28.89 4.72 -51.59
C ILE A 8 -27.91 4.57 -50.42
N ILE A 9 -27.96 5.50 -49.46
CA ILE A 9 -27.27 5.37 -48.17
C ILE A 9 -28.34 5.13 -47.10
N ASN A 10 -28.39 3.90 -46.59
CA ASN A 10 -29.17 3.60 -45.38
C ASN A 10 -28.44 4.20 -44.17
N VAL A 11 -28.97 5.31 -43.66
CA VAL A 11 -28.57 5.86 -42.35
C VAL A 11 -29.17 4.97 -41.26
N ASN A 12 -28.39 4.02 -40.75
CA ASN A 12 -28.79 3.28 -39.56
C ASN A 12 -28.89 4.25 -38.38
N VAL A 13 -30.04 4.21 -37.70
CA VAL A 13 -30.28 5.00 -36.49
C VAL A 13 -29.32 4.54 -35.40
N MET A 14 -28.37 5.40 -35.02
CA MET A 14 -27.66 5.23 -33.76
C MET A 14 -28.63 5.53 -32.62
N ALA A 15 -28.83 4.55 -31.73
CA ALA A 15 -29.51 4.82 -30.47
C ALA A 15 -28.61 5.70 -29.60
N GLU A 16 -29.10 6.86 -29.17
CA GLU A 16 -28.41 7.69 -28.19
C GLU A 16 -28.38 6.96 -26.85
N MET A 17 -27.23 6.38 -26.51
CA MET A 17 -26.95 5.99 -25.13
C MET A 17 -26.80 7.27 -24.30
N THR A 18 -27.89 7.67 -23.63
CA THR A 18 -27.84 8.71 -22.59
C THR A 18 -26.87 8.27 -21.50
N ASN A 19 -25.88 9.12 -21.17
CA ASN A 19 -25.00 8.91 -20.02
C ASN A 19 -25.82 8.95 -18.72
N ASP A 20 -26.24 7.77 -18.25
CA ASP A 20 -26.71 7.61 -16.89
C ASP A 20 -25.49 7.62 -15.95
N ASN A 21 -25.31 8.74 -15.25
CA ASN A 21 -24.25 8.89 -14.24
C ASN A 21 -24.52 8.06 -12.96
N GLY A 22 -25.62 7.30 -12.91
CA GLY A 22 -25.98 6.44 -11.78
C GLY A 22 -26.43 7.20 -10.53
N VAL A 23 -26.80 8.48 -10.68
CA VAL A 23 -27.29 9.35 -9.62
C VAL A 23 -28.79 9.56 -9.83
N HIS A 24 -29.61 9.20 -8.84
CA HIS A 24 -31.06 9.24 -8.96
C HIS A 24 -31.72 9.96 -7.77
N LEU A 25 -32.85 10.62 -8.02
CA LEU A 25 -33.66 11.23 -6.98
C LEU A 25 -34.41 10.14 -6.19
N VAL A 26 -34.16 10.07 -4.89
CA VAL A 26 -34.75 9.11 -3.95
C VAL A 26 -35.47 9.84 -2.80
N LEU A 27 -36.48 9.18 -2.23
CA LEU A 27 -37.07 9.60 -0.95
C LEU A 27 -36.25 9.03 0.20
N ASP A 28 -35.85 9.89 1.13
CA ASP A 28 -35.14 9.47 2.35
C ASP A 28 -36.10 8.89 3.41
N GLY A 29 -37.41 9.14 3.28
CA GLY A 29 -38.42 8.49 4.10
C GLY A 29 -39.85 8.77 3.63
N PHE A 30 -40.67 7.73 3.48
CA PHE A 30 -42.06 7.85 3.03
C PHE A 30 -43.07 8.04 4.18
N ASN A 31 -42.76 7.53 5.38
CA ASN A 31 -43.78 7.28 6.40
C ASN A 31 -43.86 8.33 7.52
N ASN A 32 -45.07 8.87 7.64
CA ASN A 32 -45.71 9.41 8.84
C ASN A 32 -45.13 10.69 9.48
N ASN A 33 -45.88 11.77 9.24
CA ASN A 33 -45.89 13.08 9.91
C ASN A 33 -46.06 13.05 11.45
N SER A 34 -46.17 11.84 12.04
CA SER A 34 -46.52 11.58 13.44
C SER A 34 -45.43 10.85 14.21
N ILE A 35 -44.27 10.56 13.60
CA ILE A 35 -43.18 9.78 14.20
C ILE A 35 -41.90 10.63 14.24
N LEU A 36 -41.20 10.58 15.38
CA LEU A 36 -39.90 11.20 15.59
C LEU A 36 -38.83 10.54 14.69
N PRO A 37 -37.84 11.26 14.13
CA PRO A 37 -36.79 10.64 13.32
C PRO A 37 -36.03 9.55 14.09
N LYS A 38 -35.59 8.48 13.40
CA LYS A 38 -34.88 7.36 14.03
C LYS A 38 -33.59 7.82 14.72
N HIS A 39 -33.12 7.00 15.66
CA HIS A 39 -31.88 7.26 16.41
C HIS A 39 -31.85 8.63 17.11
N PHE A 40 -33.02 9.20 17.44
CA PHE A 40 -33.09 10.40 18.26
C PHE A 40 -32.59 10.10 19.68
N ARG A 41 -31.57 10.85 20.10
CA ARG A 41 -31.07 10.91 21.49
C ARG A 41 -30.69 12.34 21.83
N LYS A 42 -30.83 12.72 23.11
CA LYS A 42 -30.45 14.04 23.65
C LYS A 42 -29.68 13.90 24.94
N THR A 43 -28.72 14.78 25.20
CA THR A 43 -27.85 14.64 26.36
C THR A 43 -28.51 15.00 27.69
N THR A 44 -29.66 15.68 27.66
CA THR A 44 -30.49 15.90 28.86
C THR A 44 -31.35 14.68 29.25
N ASP A 45 -31.42 13.65 28.40
CA ASP A 45 -32.07 12.38 28.72
C ASP A 45 -31.02 11.26 28.82
N LEU A 46 -30.53 11.04 30.03
CA LEU A 46 -29.57 9.98 30.34
C LEU A 46 -30.25 8.68 30.80
N THR A 47 -31.55 8.49 30.58
CA THR A 47 -32.29 7.32 31.11
C THR A 47 -31.73 5.97 30.67
N VAL A 48 -31.18 5.88 29.46
CA VAL A 48 -30.51 4.70 28.91
C VAL A 48 -29.18 4.41 29.62
N VAL A 49 -28.39 5.44 29.94
CA VAL A 49 -26.98 5.28 30.39
C VAL A 49 -26.77 5.44 31.90
N LYS A 50 -27.69 6.08 32.62
CA LYS A 50 -27.57 6.43 34.06
C LYS A 50 -27.31 5.25 35.02
N ASN A 51 -27.65 4.02 34.60
CA ASN A 51 -27.47 2.80 35.40
C ASN A 51 -26.16 2.06 35.07
N ASN A 52 -25.45 2.44 34.00
CA ASN A 52 -24.21 1.79 33.59
C ASN A 52 -23.03 2.38 34.39
N LYS A 53 -22.44 1.56 35.27
CA LYS A 53 -21.36 1.95 36.18
C LYS A 53 -20.00 2.11 35.47
N ASP A 54 -19.86 1.60 34.25
CA ASP A 54 -18.62 1.64 33.47
C ASP A 54 -18.51 2.91 32.62
N LEU A 55 -19.52 3.80 32.68
CA LEU A 55 -19.56 5.07 31.95
C LEU A 55 -19.35 6.28 32.87
N ILE A 56 -18.36 7.10 32.55
CA ILE A 56 -18.16 8.41 33.20
C ILE A 56 -19.13 9.40 32.57
N LEU A 57 -20.19 9.78 33.29
CA LEU A 57 -21.26 10.66 32.78
C LEU A 57 -21.02 12.17 33.07
N ASN A 58 -19.94 12.53 33.76
CA ASN A 58 -19.60 13.93 34.08
C ASN A 58 -19.65 14.85 32.86
N GLY A 59 -20.43 15.94 32.96
CA GLY A 59 -20.51 16.98 31.92
C GLY A 59 -21.21 16.57 30.63
N LEU A 60 -21.73 15.33 30.53
CA LEU A 60 -22.54 14.87 29.39
C LEU A 60 -23.87 15.63 29.37
N ASP A 61 -24.53 15.71 30.51
CA ASP A 61 -25.80 16.40 30.76
C ASP A 61 -25.80 17.88 30.32
N LYS A 62 -24.65 18.54 30.42
CA LYS A 62 -24.46 19.99 30.19
C LYS A 62 -24.22 20.38 28.73
N LEU A 63 -24.08 19.42 27.82
CA LEU A 63 -23.70 19.71 26.42
C LEU A 63 -24.77 20.49 25.64
N ASN A 64 -26.06 20.37 26.00
CA ASN A 64 -27.20 20.90 25.25
C ASN A 64 -27.22 20.44 23.78
N ILE A 65 -27.00 19.13 23.54
CA ILE A 65 -27.00 18.55 22.20
C ILE A 65 -27.97 17.39 22.05
N SER A 66 -28.35 17.16 20.80
CA SER A 66 -29.12 16.01 20.34
C SER A 66 -28.65 15.58 18.95
N GLY A 67 -29.05 14.39 18.52
CA GLY A 67 -28.97 14.04 17.12
C GLY A 67 -29.91 12.92 16.71
N SER A 68 -30.21 12.83 15.41
CA SER A 68 -31.12 11.82 14.84
C SER A 68 -30.85 11.55 13.35
N GLN A 69 -31.65 10.68 12.77
CA GLN A 69 -31.89 10.60 11.34
C GLN A 69 -32.41 11.93 10.78
N GLN A 70 -32.22 12.15 9.48
CA GLN A 70 -32.92 13.14 8.67
C GLN A 70 -34.40 13.28 9.07
N PHE A 71 -34.85 14.50 9.34
CA PHE A 71 -36.25 14.84 9.56
C PHE A 71 -36.96 15.21 8.25
N SER A 72 -38.29 15.20 8.28
CA SER A 72 -39.16 15.77 7.24
C SER A 72 -39.70 17.13 7.68
N GLY A 73 -40.17 17.93 6.73
CA GLY A 73 -40.88 19.18 7.04
C GLY A 73 -42.16 19.00 7.85
N ASN A 74 -42.66 17.75 7.93
CA ASN A 74 -43.85 17.37 8.67
C ASN A 74 -43.53 16.92 10.12
N ASN A 75 -42.43 16.21 10.37
CA ASN A 75 -42.05 15.75 11.72
C ASN A 75 -41.01 16.65 12.44
N ILE A 76 -40.47 17.68 11.79
CA ILE A 76 -39.56 18.66 12.43
C ILE A 76 -40.17 19.33 13.69
N GLN A 77 -41.50 19.49 13.77
CA GLN A 77 -42.17 19.99 14.97
C GLN A 77 -42.25 18.95 16.11
N LEU A 78 -42.18 17.66 15.80
CA LEU A 78 -42.05 16.61 16.82
C LEU A 78 -40.62 16.54 17.33
N LEU A 79 -39.64 16.76 16.44
CA LEU A 79 -38.23 16.85 16.79
C LEU A 79 -37.96 17.99 17.78
N THR A 80 -38.46 19.21 17.52
CA THR A 80 -38.28 20.34 18.45
C THR A 80 -39.00 20.12 19.79
N LYS A 81 -40.17 19.47 19.78
CA LYS A 81 -40.89 19.06 21.01
C LYS A 81 -40.17 17.95 21.79
N ALA A 82 -39.50 17.02 21.11
CA ALA A 82 -38.73 15.95 21.77
C ALA A 82 -37.39 16.44 22.34
N ILE A 83 -36.78 17.44 21.70
CA ILE A 83 -35.65 18.20 22.27
C ILE A 83 -36.05 18.83 23.61
N ASP A 84 -37.21 19.48 23.67
CA ASP A 84 -37.79 20.08 24.88
C ASP A 84 -36.83 21.04 25.59
N THR A 85 -36.64 22.23 25.01
CA THR A 85 -35.73 23.26 25.53
C THR A 85 -36.27 24.67 25.24
N SER A 86 -35.90 25.61 26.10
CA SER A 86 -36.11 27.06 25.89
C SER A 86 -34.95 27.73 25.13
N LEU A 87 -33.85 27.01 24.87
CA LEU A 87 -32.70 27.52 24.14
C LEU A 87 -32.98 27.61 22.63
N PRO A 88 -32.43 28.61 21.92
CA PRO A 88 -32.40 28.63 20.46
C PRO A 88 -31.74 27.35 19.91
N ILE A 89 -32.47 26.62 19.07
CA ILE A 89 -32.02 25.38 18.43
C ILE A 89 -31.37 25.70 17.08
N THR A 90 -30.14 25.23 16.88
CA THR A 90 -29.45 25.23 15.58
C THR A 90 -29.33 23.80 15.07
N VAL A 91 -29.83 23.56 13.86
CA VAL A 91 -29.62 22.30 13.12
C VAL A 91 -28.22 22.31 12.52
N ILE A 92 -27.46 21.25 12.76
CA ILE A 92 -26.16 20.96 12.16
C ILE A 92 -26.36 19.79 11.19
N ASP A 93 -26.49 20.12 9.92
CA ASP A 93 -26.65 19.19 8.81
C ASP A 93 -25.27 18.71 8.34
N LEU A 94 -25.04 17.40 8.42
CA LEU A 94 -23.75 16.77 8.12
C LEU A 94 -23.69 16.14 6.71
N ARG A 95 -24.64 16.45 5.81
CA ARG A 95 -24.79 15.76 4.52
C ARG A 95 -23.97 16.38 3.39
N GLN A 96 -23.17 15.57 2.68
CA GLN A 96 -22.50 15.99 1.44
C GLN A 96 -23.36 15.72 0.20
N GLU A 97 -24.26 14.74 0.27
CA GLU A 97 -25.27 14.46 -0.75
C GLU A 97 -26.25 15.63 -0.90
N CYS A 98 -26.59 15.96 -2.15
CA CYS A 98 -27.63 16.96 -2.45
C CYS A 98 -28.97 16.45 -1.92
N HIS A 99 -29.68 17.26 -1.16
CA HIS A 99 -30.99 16.91 -0.60
C HIS A 99 -31.88 18.12 -0.37
N GLY A 100 -33.12 17.86 0.03
CA GLY A 100 -34.10 18.90 0.33
C GLY A 100 -35.49 18.30 0.52
N PHE A 101 -36.52 19.10 0.22
CA PHE A 101 -37.90 18.75 0.52
C PHE A 101 -38.82 18.99 -0.67
N ILE A 102 -39.58 17.95 -1.06
CA ILE A 102 -40.69 18.04 -2.01
C ILE A 102 -41.98 17.82 -1.22
N ASN A 103 -42.90 18.79 -1.23
CA ASN A 103 -44.13 18.74 -0.44
C ASN A 103 -43.92 18.46 1.08
N GLY A 104 -42.74 18.79 1.61
CA GLY A 104 -42.33 18.48 2.99
C GLY A 104 -41.70 17.10 3.20
N PHE A 105 -41.73 16.20 2.21
CA PHE A 105 -41.02 14.91 2.27
C PHE A 105 -39.53 15.09 1.97
N ALA A 106 -38.66 14.45 2.76
CA ALA A 106 -37.22 14.51 2.58
C ALA A 106 -36.77 13.69 1.36
N VAL A 107 -36.01 14.32 0.46
CA VAL A 107 -35.49 13.72 -0.77
C VAL A 107 -33.99 13.95 -0.89
N SER A 108 -33.26 13.05 -1.55
CA SER A 108 -31.85 13.25 -1.91
C SER A 108 -31.52 12.71 -3.30
N TRP A 109 -30.45 13.24 -3.89
CA TRP A 109 -29.84 12.67 -5.09
C TRP A 109 -28.75 11.69 -4.65
N ALA A 110 -29.03 10.40 -4.81
CA ALA A 110 -28.17 9.32 -4.35
C ALA A 110 -27.68 8.48 -5.53
N ASP A 111 -26.40 8.15 -5.52
CA ASP A 111 -25.84 7.03 -6.27
C ASP A 111 -25.84 5.74 -5.42
N ALA A 112 -25.32 4.65 -5.98
CA ALA A 112 -25.24 3.34 -5.33
C ALA A 112 -24.43 3.30 -4.00
N LYS A 113 -23.85 4.42 -3.57
CA LYS A 113 -23.04 4.56 -2.34
C LYS A 113 -23.35 5.84 -1.53
N ASN A 114 -24.37 6.61 -1.92
CA ASN A 114 -24.72 7.91 -1.34
C ASN A 114 -23.52 8.90 -1.27
N ASN A 115 -22.64 8.88 -2.29
CA ASN A 115 -21.39 9.65 -2.33
C ASN A 115 -21.12 10.40 -3.66
N ALA A 116 -22.14 10.61 -4.49
CA ALA A 116 -22.06 11.27 -5.81
C ALA A 116 -21.33 12.63 -5.85
N ASN A 117 -21.27 13.35 -4.71
CA ASN A 117 -20.65 14.67 -4.58
C ASN A 117 -19.19 14.65 -4.08
N VAL A 118 -18.53 13.49 -4.05
CA VAL A 118 -17.12 13.39 -3.62
C VAL A 118 -16.19 14.16 -4.54
N GLY A 119 -15.33 14.99 -3.93
CA GLY A 119 -14.41 15.90 -4.64
C GLY A 119 -14.96 17.32 -4.82
N LEU A 120 -16.23 17.57 -4.49
CA LEU A 120 -16.80 18.92 -4.45
C LEU A 120 -16.54 19.60 -3.09
N THR A 121 -16.25 20.90 -3.12
CA THR A 121 -16.21 21.74 -1.91
C THR A 121 -17.62 21.98 -1.37
N ARG A 122 -17.72 22.39 -0.10
CA ARG A 122 -19.00 22.78 0.55
C ARG A 122 -19.86 23.71 -0.33
N ASP A 123 -19.24 24.74 -0.90
CA ASP A 123 -19.97 25.75 -1.67
C ASP A 123 -20.35 25.25 -3.07
N GLN A 124 -19.57 24.34 -3.66
CA GLN A 124 -19.96 23.62 -4.87
C GLN A 124 -21.12 22.65 -4.62
N VAL A 125 -21.15 21.96 -3.48
CA VAL A 125 -22.28 21.12 -3.06
C VAL A 125 -23.55 21.97 -2.87
N ILE A 126 -23.46 23.11 -2.19
CA ILE A 126 -24.61 24.01 -1.99
C ILE A 126 -25.09 24.62 -3.32
N ALA A 127 -24.17 24.99 -4.23
CA ALA A 127 -24.53 25.46 -5.57
C ALA A 127 -25.24 24.37 -6.38
N LYS A 128 -24.69 23.15 -6.38
CA LYS A 128 -25.29 22.00 -7.08
C LYS A 128 -26.64 21.61 -6.48
N GLU A 129 -26.79 21.54 -5.16
CA GLU A 129 -28.05 21.25 -4.48
C GLU A 129 -29.14 22.27 -4.85
N LYS A 130 -28.75 23.55 -4.95
CA LYS A 130 -29.64 24.63 -5.40
C LYS A 130 -30.05 24.51 -6.87
N GLU A 131 -29.17 24.04 -7.75
CA GLU A 131 -29.48 23.77 -9.16
C GLU A 131 -30.36 22.52 -9.32
N ASP A 132 -30.01 21.43 -8.62
CA ASP A 132 -30.77 20.18 -8.56
C ASP A 132 -32.20 20.43 -8.06
N LEU A 133 -32.39 21.16 -6.95
CA LEU A 133 -33.71 21.55 -6.45
C LEU A 133 -34.46 22.48 -7.41
N LYS A 134 -33.78 23.44 -8.05
CA LYS A 134 -34.38 24.36 -9.04
C LYS A 134 -34.81 23.64 -10.33
N SER A 135 -34.24 22.48 -10.65
CA SER A 135 -34.67 21.66 -11.78
C SER A 135 -36.06 21.04 -11.59
N ILE A 136 -36.51 20.88 -10.34
CA ILE A 136 -37.82 20.33 -10.01
C ILE A 136 -38.90 21.38 -10.27
N LYS A 137 -39.79 21.09 -11.20
CA LYS A 137 -40.89 21.99 -11.58
C LYS A 137 -42.09 21.86 -10.64
N ILE A 138 -42.71 22.98 -10.32
CA ILE A 138 -43.99 23.02 -9.58
C ILE A 138 -45.17 22.66 -10.51
N ASN A 139 -46.17 21.98 -9.97
CA ASN A 139 -47.39 21.47 -10.60
C ASN A 139 -47.21 20.32 -11.62
N GLU A 140 -46.00 19.82 -11.85
CA GLU A 140 -45.77 18.58 -12.60
C GLU A 140 -45.67 17.35 -11.66
N PRO A 141 -46.00 16.13 -12.15
CA PRO A 141 -45.82 14.89 -11.40
C PRO A 141 -44.35 14.44 -11.41
N ILE A 142 -43.85 13.95 -10.27
CA ILE A 142 -42.51 13.37 -10.13
C ILE A 142 -42.58 11.93 -9.58
N THR A 143 -41.63 11.10 -10.01
CA THR A 143 -41.39 9.73 -9.50
C THR A 143 -40.03 9.67 -8.80
N PHE A 144 -39.87 8.71 -7.90
CA PHE A 144 -38.63 8.52 -7.14
C PHE A 144 -38.02 7.16 -7.46
N TYR A 145 -36.70 7.06 -7.57
CA TYR A 145 -36.04 5.83 -8.00
C TYR A 145 -36.29 4.64 -7.05
N ASN A 146 -36.33 4.91 -5.74
CA ASN A 146 -36.67 3.93 -4.71
C ASN A 146 -38.19 3.74 -4.47
N ASN A 147 -39.05 4.50 -5.15
CA ASN A 147 -40.50 4.26 -5.22
C ASN A 147 -41.05 4.65 -6.60
N SER A 148 -40.66 3.90 -7.63
CA SER A 148 -40.94 4.22 -9.03
C SER A 148 -42.37 3.88 -9.47
N LYS A 149 -43.20 3.34 -8.57
CA LYS A 149 -44.59 2.95 -8.83
C LYS A 149 -45.61 4.01 -8.42
N GLU A 150 -45.19 5.04 -7.71
CA GLU A 150 -46.05 6.10 -7.20
C GLU A 150 -45.59 7.47 -7.72
N THR A 151 -46.55 8.33 -8.05
CA THR A 151 -46.30 9.69 -8.54
C THR A 151 -46.77 10.72 -7.53
N MET A 152 -45.98 11.78 -7.35
CA MET A 152 -46.32 12.90 -6.49
C MET A 152 -46.40 14.18 -7.33
N VAL A 153 -47.53 14.90 -7.28
CA VAL A 153 -47.61 16.24 -7.90
C VAL A 153 -46.86 17.23 -7.01
N VAL A 154 -45.83 17.87 -7.55
CA VAL A 154 -45.00 18.84 -6.82
C VAL A 154 -45.81 20.11 -6.58
N LYS A 155 -45.92 20.55 -5.31
CA LYS A 155 -46.57 21.81 -4.89
C LYS A 155 -45.56 22.76 -4.25
N THR A 156 -44.62 22.23 -3.48
CA THR A 156 -43.49 22.98 -2.92
C THR A 156 -42.19 22.23 -3.10
N VAL A 157 -41.10 22.98 -3.32
CA VAL A 157 -39.71 22.51 -3.27
C VAL A 157 -38.96 23.48 -2.36
N GLN A 158 -38.15 22.96 -1.43
CA GLN A 158 -37.39 23.76 -0.47
C GLN A 158 -36.04 23.08 -0.16
N ASN A 159 -35.00 23.86 0.14
CA ASN A 159 -33.79 23.32 0.80
C ASN A 159 -33.99 23.26 2.33
N GLU A 160 -33.05 22.64 3.05
CA GLU A 160 -33.18 22.52 4.52
C GLU A 160 -33.01 23.85 5.26
N GLU A 161 -32.22 24.78 4.72
CA GLU A 161 -32.06 26.12 5.31
C GLU A 161 -33.39 26.90 5.30
N GLU A 162 -34.14 26.85 4.20
CA GLU A 162 -35.48 27.43 4.08
C GLU A 162 -36.49 26.77 5.03
N LEU A 163 -36.47 25.44 5.12
CA LEU A 163 -37.36 24.70 6.01
C LEU A 163 -37.08 25.05 7.48
N THR A 164 -35.82 25.01 7.91
CA THR A 164 -35.42 25.29 9.30
C THR A 164 -35.69 26.74 9.69
N LYS A 165 -35.35 27.72 8.84
CA LYS A 165 -35.72 29.13 9.03
C LYS A 165 -37.23 29.32 9.15
N SER A 166 -38.05 28.59 8.36
CA SER A 166 -39.52 28.66 8.47
C SER A 166 -40.09 28.16 9.80
N LYS A 167 -39.27 27.51 10.64
CA LYS A 167 -39.62 27.05 12.01
C LYS A 167 -38.89 27.82 13.11
N ASN A 168 -38.26 28.95 12.78
CA ASN A 168 -37.42 29.76 13.67
C ASN A 168 -36.20 29.00 14.24
N LEU A 169 -35.64 28.07 13.45
CA LEU A 169 -34.43 27.32 13.82
C LEU A 169 -33.21 27.94 13.13
N GLY A 170 -32.06 27.88 13.81
CA GLY A 170 -30.76 28.10 13.16
C GLY A 170 -30.38 26.92 12.27
N TYR A 171 -29.50 27.14 11.29
CA TYR A 171 -29.01 26.12 10.38
C TYR A 171 -27.52 26.32 10.08
N GLN A 172 -26.76 25.23 10.00
CA GLN A 172 -25.38 25.18 9.53
C GLN A 172 -25.15 23.90 8.74
N ARG A 173 -24.57 24.03 7.54
CA ARG A 173 -24.27 22.91 6.63
C ARG A 173 -22.78 22.57 6.65
N ILE A 174 -22.45 21.34 7.04
CA ILE A 174 -21.10 20.78 7.08
C ILE A 174 -21.07 19.55 6.18
N THR A 175 -20.50 19.66 4.99
CA THR A 175 -20.67 18.65 3.93
C THR A 175 -19.73 17.45 4.12
N VAL A 176 -20.16 16.44 4.87
CA VAL A 176 -19.36 15.23 5.17
C VAL A 176 -19.82 14.02 4.35
N ARG A 177 -18.88 13.39 3.65
CA ARG A 177 -19.08 12.18 2.83
C ARG A 177 -19.72 11.06 3.64
N ASP A 178 -20.70 10.35 3.07
CA ASP A 178 -21.29 9.23 3.79
C ASP A 178 -20.31 8.07 4.03
N GLY A 179 -20.49 7.41 5.18
CA GLY A 179 -19.58 6.41 5.72
C GLY A 179 -18.22 6.93 6.24
N GLY A 180 -17.74 8.10 5.80
CA GLY A 180 -16.41 8.62 6.10
C GLY A 180 -16.27 9.44 7.39
N ILE A 181 -15.17 10.19 7.44
CA ILE A 181 -14.84 11.24 8.41
C ILE A 181 -14.95 12.64 7.75
N PRO A 182 -15.07 13.75 8.51
CA PRO A 182 -14.93 15.09 7.96
C PRO A 182 -13.49 15.35 7.46
N THR A 183 -13.37 16.16 6.42
CA THR A 183 -12.09 16.71 5.93
C THR A 183 -11.63 17.89 6.80
N ASP A 184 -10.34 18.20 6.77
CA ASP A 184 -9.67 19.17 7.65
C ASP A 184 -10.34 20.56 7.61
N ASP A 185 -10.83 20.97 6.43
CA ASP A 185 -11.56 22.22 6.20
C ASP A 185 -12.98 22.20 6.81
N MET A 186 -13.64 21.04 6.79
CA MET A 186 -14.93 20.84 7.45
C MET A 186 -14.80 20.73 8.98
N VAL A 187 -13.68 20.22 9.50
CA VAL A 187 -13.36 20.29 10.94
C VAL A 187 -13.05 21.72 11.34
N ASP A 188 -12.29 22.47 10.54
CA ASP A 188 -12.06 23.92 10.76
C ASP A 188 -13.37 24.71 10.77
N TYR A 189 -14.24 24.47 9.79
CA TYR A 189 -15.54 25.13 9.70
C TYR A 189 -16.45 24.74 10.87
N PHE A 190 -16.42 23.48 11.32
CA PHE A 190 -17.10 23.06 12.56
C PHE A 190 -16.57 23.80 13.78
N MET A 191 -15.24 23.88 13.97
CA MET A 191 -14.64 24.63 15.08
C MET A 191 -14.98 26.12 15.04
N GLU A 192 -15.16 26.70 13.85
CA GLU A 192 -15.60 28.08 13.67
C GLU A 192 -17.09 28.25 14.04
N VAL A 193 -17.96 27.33 13.62
CA VAL A 193 -19.37 27.27 14.05
C VAL A 193 -19.49 27.11 15.57
N ILE A 194 -18.67 26.26 16.20
CA ILE A 194 -18.71 26.05 17.66
C ILE A 194 -18.15 27.24 18.44
N LYS A 195 -17.20 28.02 17.90
CA LYS A 195 -16.74 29.28 18.51
C LYS A 195 -17.77 30.40 18.40
N ASN A 196 -18.46 30.49 17.26
CA ASN A 196 -19.37 31.59 16.94
C ASN A 196 -20.82 31.34 17.40
N LYS A 197 -21.14 30.15 17.95
CA LYS A 197 -22.48 29.86 18.50
C LYS A 197 -22.78 30.75 19.72
N PRO A 198 -24.05 31.08 19.99
CA PRO A 198 -24.45 31.64 21.29
C PRO A 198 -24.06 30.69 22.43
N LYS A 199 -23.69 31.23 23.60
CA LYS A 199 -23.38 30.38 24.78
C LYS A 199 -24.58 29.49 25.13
N ASP A 200 -25.73 30.14 25.24
CA ASP A 200 -27.03 29.54 25.51
C ASP A 200 -27.70 29.10 24.20
N SER A 201 -27.25 27.99 23.62
CA SER A 201 -27.76 27.42 22.38
C SER A 201 -27.89 25.90 22.47
N TRP A 202 -28.90 25.34 21.81
CA TRP A 202 -29.02 23.90 21.60
C TRP A 202 -28.54 23.49 20.21
N LEU A 203 -27.78 22.39 20.08
CA LEU A 203 -27.36 21.86 18.78
C LEU A 203 -28.07 20.54 18.46
N HIS A 204 -28.62 20.44 17.24
CA HIS A 204 -29.20 19.21 16.72
C HIS A 204 -28.40 18.71 15.51
N PHE A 205 -27.63 17.64 15.70
CA PHE A 205 -26.83 17.01 14.64
C PHE A 205 -27.65 15.97 13.88
N HIS A 206 -27.59 15.94 12.55
CA HIS A 206 -28.19 14.84 11.79
C HIS A 206 -27.39 14.45 10.54
N CYS A 207 -27.72 13.29 10.00
CA CYS A 207 -27.41 12.88 8.64
C CYS A 207 -28.47 11.90 8.16
N LYS A 208 -28.36 11.39 6.92
CA LYS A 208 -29.33 10.47 6.28
C LYS A 208 -29.85 9.35 7.19
N GLU A 209 -28.99 8.74 8.02
CA GLU A 209 -29.36 7.67 8.97
C GLU A 209 -29.23 8.02 10.46
N GLY A 210 -28.57 9.13 10.82
CA GLY A 210 -28.36 9.52 12.23
C GLY A 210 -27.32 8.70 13.01
N ILE A 211 -26.64 7.76 12.34
CA ILE A 211 -25.68 6.83 12.93
C ILE A 211 -24.25 7.41 12.88
N GLY A 212 -23.53 7.21 11.77
CA GLY A 212 -22.09 7.43 11.68
C GLY A 212 -21.68 8.88 11.85
N ARG A 213 -21.93 9.71 10.82
CA ARG A 213 -21.58 11.14 10.79
C ARG A 213 -22.10 11.88 12.04
N THR A 214 -23.36 11.64 12.40
CA THR A 214 -23.99 12.23 13.59
C THR A 214 -23.30 11.88 14.90
N SER A 215 -22.99 10.60 15.14
CA SER A 215 -22.27 10.20 16.35
C SER A 215 -20.83 10.71 16.37
N THR A 216 -20.14 10.76 15.22
CA THR A 216 -18.81 11.40 15.12
C THR A 216 -18.86 12.84 15.63
N PHE A 217 -19.81 13.66 15.17
CA PHE A 217 -19.89 15.07 15.55
C PHE A 217 -20.42 15.30 16.97
N MET A 218 -21.32 14.45 17.48
CA MET A 218 -21.70 14.48 18.90
C MET A 218 -20.51 14.12 19.80
N ILE A 219 -19.69 13.14 19.42
CA ILE A 219 -18.43 12.80 20.10
C ILE A 219 -17.44 13.97 20.03
N MET A 220 -17.22 14.57 18.86
CA MET A 220 -16.34 15.74 18.73
C MET A 220 -16.78 16.90 19.63
N TYR A 221 -18.07 17.22 19.67
CA TYR A 221 -18.59 18.27 20.56
C TYR A 221 -18.42 17.91 22.05
N ASP A 222 -18.60 16.64 22.43
CA ASP A 222 -18.34 16.17 23.79
C ASP A 222 -16.85 16.31 24.14
N MET A 223 -15.94 15.91 23.23
CA MET A 223 -14.49 16.09 23.39
C MET A 223 -14.09 17.56 23.58
N ILE A 224 -14.64 18.49 22.79
CA ILE A 224 -14.40 19.94 22.94
C ILE A 224 -14.67 20.43 24.37
N ASN A 225 -15.73 19.91 25.01
CA ASN A 225 -16.18 20.38 26.32
C ASN A 225 -15.59 19.60 27.50
N ASN A 226 -15.32 18.29 27.35
CA ASN A 226 -15.06 17.38 28.47
C ASN A 226 -13.67 16.70 28.46
N TYR A 227 -12.77 17.02 27.53
CA TYR A 227 -11.43 16.38 27.42
C TYR A 227 -10.53 16.48 28.68
N LYS A 228 -10.86 17.39 29.61
CA LYS A 228 -10.14 17.55 30.89
C LYS A 228 -10.57 16.53 31.94
N GLU A 229 -11.78 15.99 31.84
CA GLU A 229 -12.39 15.09 32.85
C GLU A 229 -12.61 13.66 32.34
N VAL A 230 -12.74 13.45 31.02
CA VAL A 230 -13.15 12.15 30.46
C VAL A 230 -12.30 11.78 29.25
N SER A 231 -11.73 10.57 29.26
CA SER A 231 -10.86 10.04 28.19
C SER A 231 -11.57 9.90 26.84
N ALA A 232 -10.81 9.88 25.73
CA ALA A 232 -11.34 9.64 24.38
C ALA A 232 -12.26 8.40 24.33
N ASP A 233 -11.77 7.28 24.85
CA ASP A 233 -12.50 6.02 24.95
C ASP A 233 -13.78 6.14 25.80
N GLY A 234 -13.72 6.85 26.93
CA GLY A 234 -14.90 7.12 27.78
C GLY A 234 -15.95 7.99 27.09
N ILE A 235 -15.53 9.02 26.36
CA ILE A 235 -16.41 9.89 25.57
C ILE A 235 -17.04 9.13 24.39
N ILE A 236 -16.25 8.33 23.66
CA ILE A 236 -16.74 7.48 22.57
C ILE A 236 -17.78 6.48 23.10
N LYS A 237 -17.44 5.74 24.18
CA LYS A 237 -18.34 4.76 24.79
C LYS A 237 -19.65 5.37 25.29
N ARG A 238 -19.61 6.51 26.00
CA ARG A 238 -20.83 7.12 26.56
C ARG A 238 -21.77 7.66 25.48
N GLN A 239 -21.24 8.24 24.41
CA GLN A 239 -22.04 8.74 23.29
C GLN A 239 -22.69 7.61 22.47
N LEU A 240 -21.98 6.50 22.27
CA LEU A 240 -22.53 5.33 21.58
C LEU A 240 -23.55 4.58 22.44
N ALA A 241 -23.32 4.48 23.75
CA ALA A 241 -24.31 3.93 24.69
C ALA A 241 -25.57 4.82 24.77
N LEU A 242 -25.43 6.14 24.75
CA LEU A 242 -26.55 7.10 24.70
C LEU A 242 -27.39 6.97 23.42
N ALA A 243 -26.79 6.52 22.31
CA ALA A 243 -27.49 6.28 21.05
C ALA A 243 -28.23 4.92 20.99
N ASN A 244 -27.96 4.00 21.92
CA ASN A 244 -28.61 2.69 22.06
C ASN A 244 -28.68 1.88 20.75
N PHE A 245 -27.59 1.86 19.98
CA PHE A 245 -27.52 1.14 18.71
C PHE A 245 -27.49 -0.38 18.88
N GLU A 246 -28.09 -1.11 17.94
CA GLU A 246 -27.92 -2.56 17.81
C GLU A 246 -26.45 -2.93 17.56
N ASP A 247 -26.06 -4.12 18.02
CA ASP A 247 -24.69 -4.68 17.96
C ASP A 247 -24.01 -4.55 16.58
N VAL A 248 -24.75 -4.76 15.50
CA VAL A 248 -24.24 -4.66 14.11
C VAL A 248 -23.92 -3.21 13.74
N THR A 249 -24.77 -2.29 14.17
CA THR A 249 -24.60 -0.84 13.97
C THR A 249 -23.51 -0.27 14.87
N LEU A 250 -23.37 -0.79 16.10
CA LEU A 250 -22.25 -0.47 16.98
C LEU A 250 -20.91 -0.90 16.35
N LYS A 251 -20.84 -2.13 15.82
CA LYS A 251 -19.64 -2.68 15.16
C LYS A 251 -19.27 -1.89 13.89
N SER A 252 -20.25 -1.41 13.11
CA SER A 252 -19.97 -0.55 11.93
C SER A 252 -19.52 0.88 12.30
N PHE A 253 -19.77 1.33 13.54
CA PHE A 253 -19.20 2.57 14.05
C PHE A 253 -17.69 2.45 14.35
N TYR A 254 -17.26 1.34 14.95
CA TYR A 254 -15.86 1.07 15.31
C TYR A 254 -15.02 0.65 14.09
N ASN A 255 -14.73 1.60 13.19
CA ASN A 255 -13.76 1.42 12.10
C ASN A 255 -12.48 2.27 12.33
N ASN A 256 -11.35 1.81 11.76
CA ASN A 256 -10.04 2.40 12.05
C ASN A 256 -9.92 3.88 11.60
N GLU A 257 -10.51 4.23 10.46
CA GLU A 257 -10.56 5.61 9.92
C GLU A 257 -11.20 6.56 10.94
N ARG A 258 -12.38 6.20 11.46
CA ARG A 258 -13.15 7.02 12.39
C ARG A 258 -12.57 7.05 13.79
N ILE A 259 -12.09 5.92 14.31
CA ILE A 259 -11.49 5.86 15.66
C ILE A 259 -10.13 6.55 15.69
N GLY A 260 -9.32 6.41 14.63
CA GLY A 260 -8.06 7.17 14.48
C GLY A 260 -8.31 8.67 14.42
N PHE A 261 -9.27 9.11 13.60
CA PHE A 261 -9.70 10.51 13.53
C PHE A 261 -10.17 11.04 14.90
N LEU A 262 -11.06 10.32 15.60
CA LEU A 262 -11.60 10.76 16.89
C LEU A 262 -10.52 10.84 17.99
N ASN A 263 -9.56 9.93 18.00
CA ASN A 263 -8.42 10.01 18.93
C ASN A 263 -7.52 11.23 18.60
N LYS A 264 -7.22 11.47 17.32
CA LYS A 264 -6.44 12.64 16.88
C LYS A 264 -7.17 13.96 17.21
N PHE A 265 -8.50 13.98 17.08
CA PHE A 265 -9.34 15.11 17.46
C PHE A 265 -9.39 15.33 18.99
N TYR A 266 -9.36 14.27 19.79
CA TYR A 266 -9.21 14.36 21.24
C TYR A 266 -7.86 14.98 21.65
N ASP A 267 -6.77 14.61 20.97
CA ASP A 267 -5.45 15.19 21.21
C ASP A 267 -5.33 16.65 20.74
N TYR A 268 -6.03 17.05 19.68
CA TYR A 268 -6.25 18.46 19.34
C TYR A 268 -6.95 19.21 20.47
N CYS A 269 -7.99 18.62 21.07
CA CYS A 269 -8.70 19.21 22.21
C CYS A 269 -7.77 19.37 23.42
N LYS A 270 -6.96 18.36 23.77
CA LYS A 270 -5.91 18.50 24.80
C LYS A 270 -4.96 19.67 24.51
N ALA A 271 -4.43 19.71 23.29
CA ALA A 271 -3.35 20.63 22.92
C ALA A 271 -3.79 22.09 22.75
N ASN A 272 -5.09 22.37 22.59
CA ASN A 272 -5.58 23.70 22.27
C ASN A 272 -6.76 24.20 23.15
N GLY A 273 -7.40 23.33 23.93
CA GLY A 273 -8.78 23.54 24.41
C GLY A 273 -9.03 24.65 25.43
N ASP A 274 -7.99 25.34 25.92
CA ASP A 274 -8.16 26.59 26.69
C ASP A 274 -8.57 27.80 25.82
N SER A 275 -8.47 27.68 24.49
CA SER A 275 -8.86 28.75 23.55
C SER A 275 -9.25 28.28 22.14
N PHE A 276 -8.83 27.07 21.75
CA PHE A 276 -8.90 26.55 20.38
C PHE A 276 -8.31 27.50 19.32
N ASN A 277 -7.37 28.40 19.69
CA ASN A 277 -6.87 29.45 18.81
C ASN A 277 -6.16 28.91 17.55
N THR A 278 -5.55 27.73 17.61
CA THR A 278 -5.09 27.02 16.40
C THR A 278 -6.29 26.38 15.70
N LYS A 279 -6.51 26.72 14.42
CA LYS A 279 -7.40 25.97 13.51
C LYS A 279 -6.98 24.48 13.50
N TRP A 280 -7.94 23.56 13.37
CA TRP A 280 -7.67 22.13 13.24
C TRP A 280 -6.74 21.87 12.07
N SER A 281 -7.03 22.38 10.86
CA SER A 281 -6.18 22.16 9.68
C SER A 281 -4.73 22.60 9.92
N LYS A 282 -4.55 23.71 10.65
CA LYS A 282 -3.24 24.27 11.01
C LYS A 282 -2.56 23.54 12.18
N TRP A 283 -3.31 22.90 13.07
CA TRP A 283 -2.77 22.04 14.12
C TRP A 283 -2.45 20.65 13.57
N GLU A 284 -3.29 20.09 12.72
CA GLU A 284 -3.03 18.88 11.95
C GLU A 284 -1.85 19.08 11.01
N SER A 285 -1.70 20.26 10.39
CA SER A 285 -0.47 20.68 9.68
C SER A 285 0.64 21.22 10.58
N LYS A 286 0.61 20.91 11.89
CA LYS A 286 1.68 21.23 12.86
C LYS A 286 2.06 20.08 13.80
N SER A 287 1.13 19.14 14.06
CA SER A 287 1.43 17.71 14.04
C SER A 287 2.19 17.47 12.75
N SER A 288 1.54 17.43 11.58
CA SER A 288 2.20 17.38 10.27
C SER A 288 2.82 18.73 9.80
N SER A 289 3.65 19.31 10.67
CA SER A 289 4.89 20.02 10.33
C SER A 289 6.00 19.88 11.38
N ILE A 290 5.71 19.23 12.52
CA ILE A 290 6.64 18.33 13.20
C ILE A 290 6.79 17.03 12.36
N ASP A 291 5.68 16.58 11.75
CA ASP A 291 5.49 15.49 10.78
C ASP A 291 5.27 16.02 9.32
N LYS A 292 5.95 17.12 8.93
CA LYS A 292 6.20 17.51 7.51
C LYS A 292 7.63 18.07 7.37
N ALA A 293 8.70 17.30 7.20
CA ALA A 293 8.88 15.84 7.21
C ALA A 293 7.76 15.04 6.49
N ASP A 294 7.70 15.20 5.16
CA ASP A 294 6.84 14.50 4.20
C ASP A 294 5.55 15.21 3.70
N ASN A 295 5.78 16.13 2.76
CA ASN A 295 5.24 16.17 1.38
C ASN A 295 3.73 16.17 1.04
N SER A 296 3.50 16.67 -0.18
CA SER A 296 2.29 16.60 -1.03
C SER A 296 2.77 16.92 -2.46
N ASP A 297 2.19 16.49 -3.58
CA ASP A 297 0.89 15.84 -3.86
C ASP A 297 1.09 14.93 -5.13
N THR A 298 0.15 14.20 -5.78
CA THR A 298 -1.31 14.33 -5.90
C THR A 298 -2.06 12.99 -5.96
N ALA A 299 -3.34 13.06 -5.59
CA ALA A 299 -4.49 12.26 -6.05
C ALA A 299 -4.50 10.71 -5.95
N GLN A 300 -5.65 10.19 -5.47
CA GLN A 300 -6.12 8.79 -5.58
C GLN A 300 -5.12 7.67 -5.23
N VAL A 301 -4.76 7.56 -3.95
CA VAL A 301 -4.33 6.29 -3.34
C VAL A 301 -5.06 6.09 -2.01
N MET A 302 -5.22 4.84 -1.56
CA MET A 302 -5.46 4.56 -0.14
C MET A 302 -4.31 5.16 0.68
N ASN A 303 -4.55 5.58 1.93
CA ASN A 303 -3.48 6.14 2.77
C ASN A 303 -2.58 5.02 3.34
N MET A 304 -1.85 4.38 2.44
CA MET A 304 -0.74 3.48 2.68
C MET A 304 0.54 4.32 2.55
N ASN A 305 1.36 4.39 3.61
CA ASN A 305 2.77 4.73 3.41
C ASN A 305 3.32 3.71 2.41
N PRO A 306 3.87 4.12 1.25
CA PRO A 306 4.31 3.18 0.24
C PRO A 306 5.50 2.40 0.79
N ALA A 307 5.45 1.06 0.69
CA ALA A 307 6.53 0.14 1.06
C ALA A 307 7.91 0.49 0.43
N TYR A 308 7.91 1.35 -0.59
CA TYR A 308 9.09 1.81 -1.31
C TYR A 308 9.03 3.34 -1.53
N ILE A 309 10.04 4.05 -1.01
CA ILE A 309 10.18 5.49 -1.11
C ILE A 309 10.99 5.81 -2.38
N LYS A 310 10.60 6.84 -3.11
CA LYS A 310 11.21 7.20 -4.39
C LYS A 310 11.90 8.55 -4.31
N ASN A 311 13.03 8.67 -5.00
CA ASN A 311 13.53 10.00 -5.38
C ASN A 311 12.46 10.72 -6.22
N ASN A 312 12.19 11.99 -5.90
CA ASN A 312 11.22 12.85 -6.58
C ASN A 312 11.85 13.73 -7.68
N ILE A 313 13.18 13.69 -7.86
CA ILE A 313 13.90 14.44 -8.90
C ILE A 313 14.58 13.46 -9.86
N ILE A 314 14.13 13.47 -11.12
CA ILE A 314 14.74 12.69 -12.20
C ILE A 314 16.10 13.32 -12.59
N PRO A 315 17.21 12.55 -12.63
CA PRO A 315 18.49 13.06 -13.09
C PRO A 315 18.43 13.41 -14.58
N LYS A 316 19.07 14.53 -14.93
CA LYS A 316 19.37 14.96 -16.30
C LYS A 316 20.83 14.75 -16.64
N SER A 317 21.71 14.84 -15.64
CA SER A 317 23.12 14.45 -15.74
C SER A 317 23.56 13.67 -14.50
N LEU A 318 24.60 12.85 -14.65
CA LEU A 318 25.25 12.11 -13.56
C LEU A 318 26.75 12.45 -13.51
N TYR A 319 27.27 12.65 -12.30
CA TYR A 319 28.69 12.49 -12.02
C TYR A 319 28.93 11.03 -11.64
N VAL A 320 29.58 10.29 -12.54
CA VAL A 320 29.88 8.87 -12.40
C VAL A 320 31.26 8.72 -11.79
N ILE A 321 31.38 7.94 -10.72
CA ILE A 321 32.66 7.72 -10.03
C ILE A 321 32.86 6.24 -9.68
N SER A 322 34.10 5.75 -9.78
CA SER A 322 34.42 4.36 -9.44
C SER A 322 34.77 4.20 -7.96
N LEU A 323 34.13 3.25 -7.30
CA LEU A 323 34.44 2.84 -5.93
C LEU A 323 35.69 1.94 -5.88
N ASP A 324 36.10 1.36 -7.01
CA ASP A 324 37.29 0.49 -7.11
C ASP A 324 38.61 1.24 -6.83
N SER A 325 38.62 2.56 -7.07
CA SER A 325 39.80 3.43 -6.97
C SER A 325 39.85 4.31 -5.71
N MET A 326 38.90 4.15 -4.79
CA MET A 326 38.78 4.95 -3.56
C MET A 326 39.32 4.25 -2.32
N LEU A 327 39.73 5.03 -1.31
CA LEU A 327 39.90 4.51 0.04
C LEU A 327 38.53 4.10 0.65
N PRO A 328 38.47 3.11 1.56
CA PRO A 328 37.22 2.71 2.23
C PRO A 328 36.45 3.85 2.90
N SER A 329 37.16 4.80 3.51
CA SER A 329 36.57 5.99 4.14
C SER A 329 36.00 6.98 3.10
N GLU A 330 36.61 7.08 1.92
CA GLU A 330 36.10 7.90 0.81
C GLU A 330 34.86 7.27 0.16
N ARG A 331 34.78 5.93 0.09
CA ARG A 331 33.59 5.21 -0.37
C ARG A 331 32.39 5.52 0.53
N THR A 332 32.55 5.43 1.85
CA THR A 332 31.49 5.84 2.81
C THR A 332 31.10 7.31 2.64
N MET A 333 32.09 8.20 2.50
CA MET A 333 31.85 9.63 2.30
C MET A 333 31.04 9.90 1.03
N ILE A 334 31.42 9.33 -0.11
CA ILE A 334 30.72 9.52 -1.39
C ILE A 334 29.33 8.90 -1.39
N THR A 335 29.15 7.70 -0.84
CA THR A 335 27.81 7.12 -0.68
C THR A 335 26.93 7.99 0.23
N SER A 336 27.49 8.58 1.29
CA SER A 336 26.74 9.52 2.13
C SER A 336 26.36 10.79 1.37
N LEU A 337 27.27 11.35 0.57
CA LEU A 337 26.99 12.50 -0.30
C LEU A 337 25.91 12.18 -1.33
N GLN A 338 25.98 11.00 -1.97
CA GLN A 338 24.98 10.50 -2.91
C GLN A 338 23.58 10.49 -2.28
N GLY A 339 23.47 10.01 -1.03
CA GLY A 339 22.22 10.02 -0.26
C GLY A 339 21.70 11.41 0.13
N LEU A 340 22.60 12.39 0.31
CA LEU A 340 22.25 13.77 0.67
C LEU A 340 21.78 14.62 -0.52
N VAL A 341 22.33 14.39 -1.73
CA VAL A 341 22.15 15.31 -2.87
C VAL A 341 21.14 14.80 -3.89
N ASN A 342 21.02 13.48 -4.07
CA ASN A 342 20.30 12.95 -5.24
C ASN A 342 18.80 13.29 -5.25
N ASN A 343 18.15 13.47 -4.10
CA ASN A 343 16.76 13.94 -4.00
C ASN A 343 16.60 15.47 -3.91
N HIS A 344 17.67 16.22 -4.15
CA HIS A 344 17.69 17.69 -4.07
C HIS A 344 18.19 18.37 -5.37
N CYS A 345 18.75 17.64 -6.33
CA CYS A 345 19.20 18.18 -7.62
C CYS A 345 19.05 17.20 -8.80
N SER A 346 19.06 17.74 -10.03
CA SER A 346 18.97 16.96 -11.28
C SER A 346 20.31 16.68 -11.96
N PHE A 347 21.40 17.12 -11.34
CA PHE A 347 22.76 16.60 -11.55
C PHE A 347 23.03 15.74 -10.31
N GLN A 348 23.25 14.44 -10.47
CA GLN A 348 23.26 13.48 -9.36
C GLN A 348 24.56 12.66 -9.33
N ILE A 349 24.89 12.06 -8.19
CA ILE A 349 26.02 11.12 -8.08
C ILE A 349 25.56 9.72 -8.46
N TYR A 350 26.36 9.02 -9.25
CA TYR A 350 26.19 7.60 -9.56
C TYR A 350 27.52 6.86 -9.35
N THR A 351 27.48 5.73 -8.67
CA THR A 351 28.65 4.93 -8.32
C THR A 351 28.73 3.67 -9.16
N ILE A 352 29.94 3.30 -9.58
CA ILE A 352 30.21 2.02 -10.26
C ILE A 352 31.31 1.27 -9.52
N ASN A 353 31.29 -0.05 -9.61
CA ASN A 353 32.37 -0.91 -9.11
C ASN A 353 32.52 -2.14 -10.00
N SER A 354 33.62 -2.86 -9.83
CA SER A 354 33.99 -4.04 -10.61
C SER A 354 33.26 -5.32 -10.21
N SER A 355 32.80 -5.43 -8.96
CA SER A 355 32.12 -6.64 -8.45
C SER A 355 30.63 -6.71 -8.81
N GLN A 356 30.01 -5.59 -9.16
CA GLN A 356 28.61 -5.47 -9.58
C GLN A 356 28.53 -4.86 -11.00
N PRO A 357 28.95 -5.60 -12.05
CA PRO A 357 29.11 -5.06 -13.40
C PRO A 357 27.81 -4.52 -14.03
N ASP A 358 26.64 -5.05 -13.66
CA ASP A 358 25.35 -4.66 -14.27
C ASP A 358 25.01 -3.16 -14.05
N TYR A 359 25.55 -2.50 -13.02
CA TYR A 359 25.37 -1.05 -12.83
C TYR A 359 25.93 -0.20 -13.98
N LYS A 360 26.83 -0.74 -14.82
CA LYS A 360 27.27 -0.09 -16.07
C LYS A 360 26.24 -0.23 -17.19
N ILE A 361 25.50 -1.34 -17.23
CA ILE A 361 24.39 -1.55 -18.18
C ILE A 361 23.26 -0.57 -17.87
N TRP A 362 22.91 -0.40 -16.59
CA TRP A 362 21.91 0.58 -16.17
C TRP A 362 22.32 2.02 -16.51
N LEU A 363 23.59 2.37 -16.32
CA LEU A 363 24.13 3.69 -16.67
C LEU A 363 24.00 4.00 -18.17
N GLU A 364 24.36 3.04 -19.03
CA GLU A 364 24.22 3.20 -20.49
C GLU A 364 22.75 3.19 -20.96
N ASP A 365 21.85 2.50 -20.25
CA ASP A 365 20.40 2.59 -20.49
C ASP A 365 19.84 3.98 -20.11
N LEU A 366 20.19 4.53 -18.95
CA LEU A 366 19.79 5.89 -18.54
C LEU A 366 20.22 6.92 -19.59
N LYS A 367 21.43 6.79 -20.13
CA LYS A 367 21.98 7.62 -21.21
C LYS A 367 21.25 7.43 -22.54
N SER A 368 21.10 6.18 -22.99
CA SER A 368 20.58 5.86 -24.32
C SER A 368 19.07 6.03 -24.45
N ASN A 369 18.31 5.60 -23.43
CA ASN A 369 16.84 5.52 -23.46
C ASN A 369 16.14 6.62 -22.65
N TYR A 370 16.80 7.17 -21.62
CA TYR A 370 16.21 8.18 -20.72
C TYR A 370 16.88 9.57 -20.82
N LYS A 371 17.85 9.72 -21.74
CA LYS A 371 18.53 10.99 -22.09
C LYS A 371 19.33 11.62 -20.94
N VAL A 372 19.86 10.79 -20.04
CA VAL A 372 20.69 11.24 -18.91
C VAL A 372 22.15 11.34 -19.36
N SER A 373 22.72 12.54 -19.44
CA SER A 373 24.16 12.68 -19.70
C SER A 373 24.98 12.17 -18.52
N TYR A 374 26.26 11.86 -18.71
CA TYR A 374 27.16 11.69 -17.57
C TYR A 374 28.57 12.22 -17.86
N GLU A 375 29.27 12.57 -16.79
CA GLU A 375 30.69 12.90 -16.75
C GLU A 375 31.38 11.93 -15.78
N ILE A 376 32.58 11.45 -16.10
CA ILE A 376 33.35 10.57 -15.21
C ILE A 376 34.27 11.41 -14.34
N ILE A 377 34.10 11.31 -13.03
CA ILE A 377 34.94 11.96 -12.02
C ILE A 377 35.88 10.91 -11.41
N SER A 378 37.12 11.32 -11.11
CA SER A 378 38.14 10.46 -10.50
C SER A 378 38.48 10.83 -9.06
N ASP A 379 38.32 12.10 -8.66
CA ASP A 379 38.58 12.58 -7.31
C ASP A 379 37.28 12.68 -6.50
N PRO A 380 37.11 11.91 -5.40
CA PRO A 380 35.93 12.05 -4.54
C PRO A 380 35.82 13.44 -3.89
N TRP A 381 36.93 14.15 -3.69
CA TRP A 381 36.93 15.48 -3.06
C TRP A 381 36.46 16.58 -4.02
N GLN A 382 36.57 16.37 -5.33
CA GLN A 382 35.91 17.18 -6.34
C GLN A 382 34.38 17.13 -6.19
N LEU A 383 33.79 15.96 -5.89
CA LEU A 383 32.34 15.83 -5.65
C LEU A 383 31.92 16.59 -4.38
N VAL A 384 32.65 16.44 -3.28
CA VAL A 384 32.39 17.21 -2.04
C VAL A 384 32.47 18.72 -2.29
N SER A 385 33.35 19.15 -3.20
CA SER A 385 33.48 20.56 -3.61
C SER A 385 32.31 21.04 -4.48
N ILE A 386 31.87 20.24 -5.46
CA ILE A 386 30.73 20.52 -6.36
C ILE A 386 29.42 20.67 -5.58
N TYR A 387 29.22 19.81 -4.57
CA TYR A 387 27.97 19.74 -3.81
C TYR A 387 28.03 20.45 -2.45
N LYS A 388 29.02 21.32 -2.21
CA LYS A 388 29.27 21.93 -0.89
C LYS A 388 28.03 22.59 -0.27
N ASP A 389 27.21 23.28 -1.08
CA ASP A 389 26.01 23.98 -0.62
C ASP A 389 24.86 23.07 -0.15
N TYR A 390 24.95 21.75 -0.38
CA TYR A 390 24.01 20.74 0.14
C TYR A 390 24.46 20.15 1.48
N ILE A 391 25.67 20.47 1.95
CA ILE A 391 26.34 19.85 3.09
C ILE A 391 26.33 20.81 4.28
N ASN A 392 25.48 20.55 5.28
CA ASN A 392 25.42 21.34 6.50
C ASN A 392 26.56 21.03 7.48
N GLY A 393 27.31 19.95 7.28
CA GLY A 393 28.39 19.50 8.17
C GLY A 393 28.78 18.03 7.99
N TYR A 394 29.37 17.42 9.01
CA TYR A 394 29.71 15.99 9.03
C TYR A 394 29.43 15.31 10.38
N VAL A 395 29.30 13.98 10.36
CA VAL A 395 29.16 13.09 11.52
C VAL A 395 30.32 12.09 11.51
N LEU A 396 30.98 11.91 12.65
CA LEU A 396 32.10 10.98 12.79
C LEU A 396 31.66 9.54 13.07
N TYR A 397 32.38 8.60 12.47
CA TYR A 397 32.42 7.18 12.86
C TYR A 397 33.87 6.68 12.94
N SER A 398 34.07 5.43 13.40
CA SER A 398 35.38 4.78 13.46
C SER A 398 35.39 3.49 12.64
N SER A 399 36.47 3.28 11.87
CA SER A 399 36.81 2.00 11.24
C SER A 399 37.92 1.23 11.98
N LYS A 400 38.35 1.68 13.17
CA LYS A 400 39.42 1.01 13.95
C LYS A 400 39.08 -0.43 14.31
N MET A 401 37.81 -0.74 14.51
CA MET A 401 37.33 -2.10 14.78
C MET A 401 36.57 -2.66 13.55
N PRO A 402 36.83 -3.90 13.12
CA PRO A 402 36.02 -4.56 12.11
C PRO A 402 34.56 -4.66 12.55
N LYS A 403 33.63 -4.28 11.68
CA LYS A 403 32.17 -4.23 11.94
C LYS A 403 31.76 -3.32 13.11
N ASP A 404 32.46 -2.21 13.32
CA ASP A 404 32.08 -1.17 14.27
C ASP A 404 30.70 -0.56 13.93
N SER A 405 29.78 -0.51 14.90
CA SER A 405 28.39 -0.05 14.67
C SER A 405 28.28 1.48 14.49
N SER A 406 29.33 2.25 14.80
CA SER A 406 29.32 3.70 14.69
C SER A 406 29.01 4.21 13.28
N ILE A 407 29.33 3.46 12.21
CA ILE A 407 28.99 3.81 10.82
C ILE A 407 27.47 3.80 10.58
N ASN A 408 26.74 2.82 11.13
CA ASN A 408 25.27 2.74 11.01
C ASN A 408 24.59 3.86 11.81
N ASN A 409 25.13 4.13 13.01
CA ASN A 409 24.68 5.24 13.85
C ASN A 409 24.94 6.61 13.19
N ALA A 410 26.12 6.78 12.58
CA ALA A 410 26.51 7.99 11.88
C ALA A 410 25.66 8.24 10.62
N CYS A 411 25.39 7.22 9.80
CA CYS A 411 24.46 7.34 8.66
C CYS A 411 23.05 7.76 9.11
N SER A 412 22.54 7.15 10.18
CA SER A 412 21.23 7.48 10.72
C SER A 412 21.18 8.94 11.20
N LEU A 413 22.20 9.41 11.93
CA LEU A 413 22.31 10.80 12.39
C LEU A 413 22.53 11.80 11.23
N ALA A 414 23.32 11.44 10.24
CA ALA A 414 23.62 12.22 9.04
C ALA A 414 22.34 12.59 8.26
N SER A 415 21.44 11.62 8.08
CA SER A 415 20.16 11.79 7.37
C SER A 415 19.26 12.89 7.98
N LEU A 416 19.33 13.08 9.30
CA LEU A 416 18.57 14.09 10.03
C LEU A 416 19.21 15.48 9.96
N ASN A 417 20.52 15.56 9.76
CA ASN A 417 21.30 16.80 9.89
C ASN A 417 21.81 17.39 8.56
N LYS A 418 21.56 16.71 7.43
CA LYS A 418 22.18 16.99 6.11
C LYS A 418 23.71 17.00 6.17
N ALA A 419 24.29 15.99 6.82
CA ALA A 419 25.71 15.94 7.13
C ALA A 419 26.40 14.73 6.49
N LEU A 420 27.65 14.87 6.03
CA LEU A 420 28.45 13.75 5.52
C LEU A 420 28.74 12.70 6.61
N VAL A 421 28.91 11.45 6.22
CA VAL A 421 29.40 10.37 7.11
C VAL A 421 30.90 10.22 6.90
N ILE A 422 31.68 10.57 7.93
CA ILE A 422 33.13 10.77 7.82
C ILE A 422 33.86 9.85 8.81
N ASP A 423 34.81 9.08 8.28
CA ASP A 423 35.73 8.32 9.11
C ASP A 423 36.78 9.25 9.73
N GLU A 424 37.16 9.00 10.98
CA GLU A 424 38.15 9.81 11.69
C GLU A 424 39.54 9.87 11.01
N THR A 425 39.90 8.94 10.12
CA THR A 425 41.13 9.00 9.32
C THR A 425 41.14 10.13 8.29
N ILE A 426 39.97 10.57 7.82
CA ILE A 426 39.83 11.64 6.79
C ILE A 426 39.22 12.94 7.34
N GLU A 427 38.92 12.99 8.64
CA GLU A 427 38.41 14.19 9.32
C GLU A 427 39.26 15.46 9.08
N PRO A 428 40.62 15.43 9.10
CA PRO A 428 41.41 16.65 8.90
C PRO A 428 41.12 17.37 7.58
N LYS A 429 40.95 16.61 6.49
CA LYS A 429 40.67 17.16 5.16
C LYS A 429 39.27 17.75 5.05
N ILE A 430 38.28 17.19 5.77
CA ILE A 430 36.93 17.77 5.88
C ILE A 430 36.95 19.10 6.66
N LYS A 431 37.77 19.20 7.70
CA LYS A 431 37.99 20.47 8.44
C LYS A 431 38.67 21.52 7.57
N GLU A 432 39.66 21.14 6.76
CA GLU A 432 40.33 22.04 5.79
C GLU A 432 39.35 22.59 4.74
N MET A 433 38.32 21.83 4.35
CA MET A 433 37.24 22.31 3.48
C MET A 433 36.26 23.26 4.18
N GLY A 434 36.38 23.48 5.50
CA GLY A 434 35.50 24.34 6.29
C GLY A 434 34.11 23.76 6.54
N ILE A 435 33.99 22.43 6.59
CA ILE A 435 32.74 21.73 6.87
C ILE A 435 32.72 21.36 8.37
N GLU A 436 31.64 21.73 9.09
CA GLU A 436 31.59 21.65 10.56
C GLU A 436 31.11 20.29 11.10
N LEU A 437 31.60 19.90 12.28
CA LEU A 437 31.11 18.73 13.03
C LEU A 437 29.67 18.95 13.51
N LYS A 438 28.79 17.96 13.28
CA LYS A 438 27.39 17.93 13.76
C LYS A 438 27.08 16.74 14.67
N GLY A 439 27.95 15.75 14.76
CA GLY A 439 27.82 14.64 15.71
C GLY A 439 29.03 13.70 15.69
N ASP A 440 29.22 12.95 16.78
CA ASP A 440 30.26 11.94 16.91
C ASP A 440 29.66 10.64 17.42
N CYS A 441 29.75 9.59 16.59
CA CYS A 441 29.22 8.26 16.89
C CYS A 441 30.31 7.25 17.25
N ARG A 442 31.60 7.63 17.34
CA ARG A 442 32.75 6.69 17.48
C ARG A 442 32.73 5.78 18.71
N ASN A 443 31.89 6.07 19.70
CA ASN A 443 31.74 5.28 20.92
C ASN A 443 30.26 4.88 21.14
N THR A 444 29.58 4.43 20.08
CA THR A 444 28.14 4.10 20.11
C THR A 444 27.88 2.62 19.76
N ASP A 445 27.00 1.98 20.55
CA ASP A 445 26.59 0.58 20.37
C ASP A 445 25.56 0.39 19.24
N GLU A 446 25.28 -0.87 18.88
CA GLU A 446 24.29 -1.23 17.85
C GLU A 446 22.85 -0.76 18.13
N CYS A 447 22.52 -0.42 19.38
CA CYS A 447 21.19 0.06 19.77
C CYS A 447 21.10 1.60 19.78
N TRP A 448 22.21 2.33 19.66
CA TRP A 448 22.28 3.77 19.94
C TRP A 448 21.36 4.59 19.04
N ALA A 449 21.39 4.38 17.71
CA ALA A 449 20.54 5.14 16.79
C ALA A 449 19.05 4.90 17.04
N TYR A 450 18.62 3.67 17.30
CA TYR A 450 17.22 3.41 17.68
C TYR A 450 16.87 4.18 18.97
N ASN A 451 17.66 4.00 20.03
CA ASN A 451 17.39 4.58 21.35
C ASN A 451 17.41 6.11 21.35
N ASN A 452 18.20 6.75 20.47
CA ASN A 452 18.42 8.20 20.47
C ASN A 452 17.75 8.95 19.32
N LEU A 453 17.41 8.30 18.20
CA LEU A 453 17.00 8.96 16.95
C LEU A 453 15.66 8.49 16.38
N TRP A 454 15.11 7.33 16.77
CA TRP A 454 13.87 6.79 16.18
C TRP A 454 12.72 7.82 16.16
N ASN A 455 12.48 8.47 17.29
CA ASN A 455 11.45 9.50 17.45
C ASN A 455 11.94 10.94 17.13
N LYS A 456 12.94 11.09 16.24
CA LYS A 456 13.50 12.39 15.81
C LYS A 456 13.41 12.63 14.29
N GLY A 457 12.43 11.99 13.63
CA GLY A 457 12.18 12.14 12.20
C GLY A 457 12.94 11.15 11.30
N LEU A 458 13.33 9.99 11.85
CA LEU A 458 13.63 8.81 11.03
C LEU A 458 12.32 8.18 10.52
N ASN A 459 12.39 7.43 9.42
CA ASN A 459 11.23 6.78 8.83
C ASN A 459 10.76 5.56 9.65
N HIS A 460 9.46 5.44 9.90
CA HIS A 460 8.86 4.33 10.66
C HIS A 460 8.26 3.22 9.80
N SER A 461 8.08 3.45 8.50
CA SER A 461 7.64 2.43 7.52
C SER A 461 8.79 1.69 6.83
N MET A 462 10.01 2.23 6.88
CA MET A 462 11.20 1.67 6.24
C MET A 462 12.43 1.72 7.15
N VAL A 463 13.11 0.58 7.28
CA VAL A 463 14.39 0.43 7.98
C VAL A 463 15.41 -0.33 7.14
N ILE A 464 16.68 -0.20 7.51
CA ILE A 464 17.81 -0.77 6.78
C ILE A 464 18.60 -1.69 7.72
N GLU A 465 18.61 -2.99 7.43
CA GLU A 465 19.44 -3.96 8.16
C GLU A 465 20.74 -4.19 7.39
N LEU A 466 21.85 -3.67 7.90
CA LEU A 466 23.09 -3.60 7.12
C LEU A 466 24.32 -3.84 8.00
N ALA A 467 24.98 -4.98 7.77
CA ALA A 467 26.22 -5.33 8.45
C ALA A 467 27.26 -4.20 8.34
N PRO A 468 27.91 -3.74 9.43
CA PRO A 468 28.68 -2.49 9.38
C PRO A 468 29.95 -2.53 8.49
N ASP A 469 30.39 -3.71 8.05
CA ASP A 469 31.41 -3.90 7.00
C ASP A 469 30.92 -3.60 5.57
N ARG A 470 29.61 -3.43 5.34
CA ARG A 470 29.08 -2.85 4.10
C ARG A 470 29.24 -1.34 4.17
N ILE A 471 30.37 -0.83 3.69
CA ILE A 471 30.73 0.59 3.81
C ILE A 471 29.98 1.52 2.84
N ASP A 472 29.47 1.00 1.72
CA ASP A 472 28.99 1.82 0.59
C ASP A 472 27.73 1.32 -0.13
N ALA A 473 27.36 0.05 -0.01
CA ALA A 473 26.06 -0.45 -0.47
C ALA A 473 24.92 0.11 0.41
N LEU A 474 23.77 0.39 -0.22
CA LEU A 474 22.47 0.75 0.38
C LEU A 474 22.42 2.04 1.24
N ARG A 475 23.55 2.58 1.70
CA ARG A 475 23.61 3.77 2.58
C ARG A 475 23.18 5.06 1.87
N ASP A 476 23.31 5.16 0.55
CA ASP A 476 22.80 6.30 -0.22
C ASP A 476 21.28 6.42 -0.03
N TYR A 477 20.59 5.31 -0.23
CA TYR A 477 19.15 5.19 -0.11
C TYR A 477 18.68 5.31 1.34
N ALA A 478 19.41 4.71 2.29
CA ALA A 478 19.16 4.87 3.72
C ALA A 478 19.14 6.35 4.17
N ILE A 479 20.12 7.12 3.72
CA ILE A 479 20.25 8.55 4.05
C ILE A 479 19.17 9.37 3.35
N MET A 480 18.90 9.10 2.06
CA MET A 480 17.84 9.78 1.30
C MET A 480 16.44 9.58 1.92
N THR A 481 16.17 8.38 2.42
CA THR A 481 14.88 8.01 3.03
C THR A 481 14.77 8.32 4.52
N LYS A 482 15.87 8.75 5.16
CA LYS A 482 16.00 8.84 6.64
C LYS A 482 15.64 7.55 7.36
N SER A 483 15.92 6.40 6.74
CA SER A 483 15.67 5.11 7.37
C SER A 483 16.70 4.84 8.46
N LEU A 484 16.26 4.25 9.58
CA LEU A 484 17.18 3.76 10.61
C LEU A 484 18.09 2.66 10.00
N ILE A 485 19.41 2.81 10.12
CA ILE A 485 20.34 1.71 9.84
C ILE A 485 20.70 1.01 11.16
N PHE A 486 20.52 -0.31 11.20
CA PHE A 486 20.86 -1.16 12.34
C PHE A 486 21.47 -2.49 11.86
N TYR A 487 22.02 -3.29 12.78
CA TYR A 487 22.39 -4.67 12.51
C TYR A 487 22.53 -5.47 13.81
N GLU A 488 21.83 -6.60 13.95
CA GLU A 488 21.95 -7.49 15.10
C GLU A 488 22.75 -8.74 14.71
N LYS A 489 24.06 -8.74 14.99
CA LYS A 489 25.01 -9.79 14.54
C LYS A 489 24.76 -11.22 15.04
N SER A 490 23.78 -11.44 15.90
CA SER A 490 23.55 -12.69 16.63
C SER A 490 22.34 -13.40 16.04
N ILE A 491 22.54 -14.60 15.48
CA ILE A 491 21.46 -15.39 14.87
C ILE A 491 20.31 -15.63 15.88
N ASP A 492 20.60 -16.26 17.02
CA ASP A 492 19.59 -16.68 18.01
C ASP A 492 19.08 -15.57 18.93
N LYS A 493 19.55 -14.32 18.76
CA LYS A 493 19.11 -13.18 19.57
C LYS A 493 18.51 -12.14 18.65
N THR A 494 17.22 -11.90 18.85
CA THR A 494 16.39 -11.03 18.03
C THR A 494 15.98 -9.76 18.77
N VAL A 495 16.68 -9.38 19.84
CA VAL A 495 16.21 -8.35 20.78
C VAL A 495 16.14 -6.97 20.12
N LEU A 496 17.14 -6.62 19.30
CA LEU A 496 17.14 -5.38 18.55
C LEU A 496 16.19 -5.47 17.34
N ARG A 497 16.19 -6.59 16.61
CA ARG A 497 15.28 -6.83 15.47
C ARG A 497 13.81 -6.77 15.89
N ASP A 498 13.41 -7.52 16.92
CA ASP A 498 12.07 -7.49 17.52
C ASP A 498 11.67 -6.07 17.94
N LYS A 499 12.56 -5.34 18.63
CA LYS A 499 12.29 -3.98 19.11
C LYS A 499 12.06 -3.00 17.97
N ILE A 500 12.84 -3.09 16.89
CA ILE A 500 12.70 -2.23 15.72
C ILE A 500 11.44 -2.61 14.94
N PHE A 501 11.31 -3.87 14.51
CA PHE A 501 10.20 -4.32 13.66
C PHE A 501 8.82 -4.21 14.34
N SER A 502 8.72 -4.42 15.65
CA SER A 502 7.48 -4.19 16.40
C SER A 502 7.09 -2.71 16.54
N SER A 503 8.05 -1.80 16.33
CA SER A 503 7.84 -0.35 16.38
C SER A 503 7.63 0.28 15.00
N MET A 504 7.54 -0.53 13.93
CA MET A 504 7.30 -0.06 12.57
C MET A 504 5.80 0.08 12.24
N GLU A 505 5.49 1.08 11.41
CA GLU A 505 4.13 1.45 11.02
C GLU A 505 3.83 1.13 9.54
N GLY A 506 2.54 0.98 9.21
CA GLY A 506 2.05 0.80 7.83
C GLY A 506 2.31 -0.57 7.20
N ASP A 507 2.48 -0.58 5.88
CA ASP A 507 2.88 -1.76 5.06
C ASP A 507 4.42 -1.83 5.07
N SER A 508 4.95 -2.18 6.24
CA SER A 508 6.35 -1.95 6.65
C SER A 508 7.36 -2.82 5.89
N THR A 509 8.51 -2.25 5.49
CA THR A 509 9.56 -2.97 4.74
C THR A 509 10.96 -2.75 5.28
N CYS A 510 11.76 -3.81 5.37
CA CYS A 510 13.20 -3.77 5.67
C CYS A 510 14.02 -4.06 4.40
N LEU A 511 14.94 -3.17 4.04
CA LEU A 511 15.94 -3.46 2.99
C LEU A 511 17.27 -3.86 3.63
N GLY A 512 18.00 -4.75 2.97
CA GLY A 512 19.30 -5.23 3.43
C GLY A 512 19.25 -6.70 3.82
N TRP A 513 20.10 -7.15 4.75
CA TRP A 513 20.13 -8.54 5.20
C TRP A 513 20.74 -8.68 6.61
N GLY A 514 20.15 -9.55 7.41
CA GLY A 514 20.58 -9.87 8.77
C GLY A 514 21.65 -10.97 8.85
N PRO A 515 21.82 -11.59 10.03
CA PRO A 515 22.88 -12.57 10.27
C PRO A 515 22.59 -13.97 9.68
N ASP A 516 21.35 -14.24 9.31
CA ASP A 516 20.86 -15.50 8.76
C ASP A 516 19.59 -15.27 7.89
N GLU A 517 19.04 -16.35 7.31
CA GLU A 517 17.79 -16.30 6.56
C GLU A 517 16.57 -16.59 7.46
N PHE A 518 16.47 -17.80 8.00
CA PHE A 518 15.26 -18.31 8.65
C PHE A 518 14.76 -17.48 9.83
N ILE A 519 15.63 -17.20 10.81
CA ILE A 519 15.26 -16.42 12.00
C ILE A 519 15.04 -14.97 11.59
N ASN A 520 15.79 -14.44 10.63
CA ASN A 520 15.63 -13.06 10.17
C ASN A 520 14.28 -12.82 9.46
N VAL A 521 13.98 -13.61 8.41
CA VAL A 521 12.69 -13.59 7.70
C VAL A 521 11.54 -13.90 8.68
N SER A 522 11.71 -14.85 9.60
CA SER A 522 10.71 -15.14 10.65
C SER A 522 10.47 -13.96 11.58
N THR A 523 11.50 -13.24 12.00
CA THR A 523 11.40 -12.12 12.95
C THR A 523 10.77 -10.89 12.29
N ALA A 524 11.11 -10.59 11.04
CA ALA A 524 10.43 -9.56 10.25
C ALA A 524 8.95 -9.95 10.02
N SER A 525 8.69 -11.17 9.56
CA SER A 525 7.33 -11.66 9.28
C SER A 525 6.44 -11.61 10.51
N LYS A 526 6.94 -12.03 11.68
CA LYS A 526 6.25 -12.00 12.99
C LYS A 526 5.63 -10.65 13.35
N HIS A 527 6.28 -9.54 12.98
CA HIS A 527 5.76 -8.17 13.20
C HIS A 527 5.00 -7.61 12.00
N GLY A 528 4.92 -8.38 10.92
CA GLY A 528 4.34 -7.98 9.64
C GLY A 528 5.18 -6.93 8.92
N VAL A 529 6.50 -7.17 8.86
CA VAL A 529 7.48 -6.45 8.04
C VAL A 529 7.94 -7.38 6.91
N SER A 530 7.95 -6.92 5.66
CA SER A 530 8.57 -7.68 4.55
C SER A 530 10.03 -7.31 4.34
N MET A 531 10.87 -8.26 3.94
CA MET A 531 12.29 -8.01 3.68
C MET A 531 12.62 -7.94 2.18
N VAL A 532 13.69 -7.25 1.82
CA VAL A 532 14.28 -7.26 0.47
C VAL A 532 15.80 -7.36 0.61
N ALA A 533 16.39 -8.46 0.11
CA ALA A 533 17.84 -8.67 0.13
C ALA A 533 18.54 -7.61 -0.75
N ALA A 534 19.14 -6.63 -0.08
CA ALA A 534 19.66 -5.42 -0.70
C ALA A 534 20.98 -4.91 -0.08
N ASP A 535 21.66 -5.71 0.75
CA ASP A 535 22.94 -5.37 1.39
C ASP A 535 24.12 -5.17 0.40
N TRP A 536 23.91 -5.47 -0.90
CA TRP A 536 24.79 -5.11 -2.03
C TRP A 536 24.06 -4.30 -3.13
N SER A 537 22.94 -3.64 -2.82
CA SER A 537 22.29 -2.69 -3.74
C SER A 537 23.02 -1.34 -3.75
N TYR A 538 23.14 -0.71 -4.91
CA TYR A 538 23.77 0.60 -5.12
C TYR A 538 22.82 1.52 -5.92
N ASN A 539 23.04 2.82 -5.88
CA ASN A 539 22.39 3.82 -6.75
C ASN A 539 20.86 3.87 -6.69
N LEU A 540 20.20 3.30 -5.68
CA LEU A 540 18.74 3.33 -5.58
C LEU A 540 18.22 4.77 -5.47
N THR A 541 19.05 5.70 -4.97
CA THR A 541 18.77 7.14 -5.01
C THR A 541 18.60 7.69 -6.43
N SER A 542 19.43 7.29 -7.40
CA SER A 542 19.30 7.71 -8.80
C SER A 542 18.26 6.89 -9.56
N LEU A 543 18.29 5.56 -9.38
CA LEU A 543 17.47 4.60 -10.12
C LEU A 543 15.98 4.69 -9.74
N SER A 544 15.66 5.05 -8.49
CA SER A 544 14.25 5.17 -8.07
C SER A 544 13.55 6.40 -8.63
N ALA A 545 14.26 7.38 -9.20
CA ALA A 545 13.65 8.62 -9.66
C ALA A 545 12.65 8.43 -10.83
N PHE A 546 12.86 7.41 -11.65
CA PHE A 546 12.15 7.24 -12.93
C PHE A 546 10.70 6.77 -12.78
N ASN A 547 9.85 7.13 -13.74
CA ASN A 547 8.45 6.70 -13.72
C ASN A 547 8.31 5.18 -13.86
N LYS A 548 7.30 4.62 -13.18
CA LYS A 548 6.96 3.18 -13.23
C LYS A 548 6.60 2.81 -14.69
N PRO A 549 7.15 1.73 -15.26
CA PRO A 549 6.87 1.38 -16.65
C PRO A 549 5.41 0.94 -16.83
N HIS A 550 4.81 1.36 -17.95
CA HIS A 550 3.56 0.80 -18.44
C HIS A 550 3.88 -0.40 -19.31
N LEU A 551 3.69 -1.61 -18.78
CA LEU A 551 3.97 -2.85 -19.50
C LEU A 551 2.81 -3.20 -20.44
N THR A 552 3.13 -3.45 -21.70
CA THR A 552 2.17 -3.95 -22.69
C THR A 552 1.84 -5.41 -22.38
N LYS A 553 0.54 -5.75 -22.39
CA LYS A 553 0.10 -7.13 -22.13
C LYS A 553 0.70 -8.09 -23.16
N LYS A 554 1.49 -9.06 -22.68
CA LYS A 554 2.07 -10.11 -23.54
C LYS A 554 0.97 -10.88 -24.27
N SER A 555 1.21 -11.25 -25.53
CA SER A 555 0.28 -12.10 -26.27
C SER A 555 0.12 -13.44 -25.55
N SER A 556 -1.12 -13.85 -25.30
CA SER A 556 -1.42 -15.07 -24.54
C SER A 556 -0.62 -16.26 -25.04
N LEU A 557 -0.04 -17.01 -24.11
CA LEU A 557 0.70 -18.22 -24.42
C LEU A 557 -0.22 -19.27 -25.06
N THR A 558 0.28 -19.95 -26.08
CA THR A 558 -0.46 -21.04 -26.75
C THR A 558 -0.41 -22.26 -25.84
N VAL A 559 -1.48 -22.51 -25.09
CA VAL A 559 -1.60 -23.69 -24.24
C VAL A 559 -1.79 -24.92 -25.14
N PRO A 560 -0.90 -25.93 -25.10
CA PRO A 560 -1.00 -27.12 -25.94
C PRO A 560 -2.23 -27.95 -25.57
N LYS A 561 -2.72 -28.73 -26.53
CA LYS A 561 -3.79 -29.71 -26.33
C LYS A 561 -3.24 -31.08 -26.71
N GLU A 562 -2.60 -31.73 -25.75
CA GLU A 562 -1.93 -33.00 -25.94
C GLU A 562 -2.18 -33.90 -24.74
N ASP A 563 -2.62 -35.13 -25.00
CA ASP A 563 -2.84 -36.17 -24.00
C ASP A 563 -1.64 -37.14 -23.99
N LYS A 564 -1.51 -37.94 -22.92
CA LYS A 564 -0.45 -38.95 -22.76
C LYS A 564 0.96 -38.34 -22.72
N VAL A 565 1.09 -37.16 -22.13
CA VAL A 565 2.35 -36.47 -21.88
C VAL A 565 2.53 -36.10 -20.41
N HIS A 566 3.78 -35.96 -19.99
CA HIS A 566 4.19 -35.43 -18.70
C HIS A 566 4.71 -33.99 -18.89
N TYR A 567 4.08 -33.02 -18.23
CA TYR A 567 4.48 -31.62 -18.32
C TYR A 567 5.55 -31.28 -17.28
N VAL A 568 6.56 -30.53 -17.69
CA VAL A 568 7.66 -30.06 -16.83
C VAL A 568 7.76 -28.54 -16.94
N THR A 569 7.94 -27.85 -15.82
CA THR A 569 8.31 -26.42 -15.79
C THR A 569 9.54 -26.21 -14.92
N PHE A 570 10.41 -25.30 -15.36
CA PHE A 570 11.59 -24.85 -14.63
C PHE A 570 11.38 -23.42 -14.17
N ILE A 571 11.77 -23.09 -12.92
CA ILE A 571 11.80 -21.73 -12.39
C ILE A 571 13.18 -21.48 -11.76
N MET A 572 13.85 -20.41 -12.18
CA MET A 572 15.09 -19.93 -11.54
C MET A 572 14.77 -19.28 -10.18
N SER A 573 15.54 -19.65 -9.16
CA SER A 573 15.40 -19.15 -7.78
C SER A 573 15.90 -17.71 -7.59
N ASP A 574 15.81 -17.22 -6.35
CA ASP A 574 16.43 -15.98 -5.85
C ASP A 574 16.01 -14.68 -6.57
N GLY A 575 14.89 -14.69 -7.30
CA GLY A 575 14.33 -13.48 -7.91
C GLY A 575 13.93 -12.40 -6.90
N ASP A 576 13.71 -12.77 -5.65
CA ASP A 576 13.45 -11.88 -4.51
C ASP A 576 14.69 -11.05 -4.14
N ASN A 577 15.87 -11.57 -4.48
CA ASN A 577 17.18 -11.01 -4.17
C ASN A 577 17.50 -9.81 -5.08
N GLN A 578 17.18 -8.60 -4.60
CA GLN A 578 17.31 -7.39 -5.39
C GLN A 578 18.76 -7.12 -5.83
N GLN A 579 19.76 -7.35 -4.97
CA GLN A 579 21.15 -7.03 -5.35
C GLN A 579 21.70 -7.94 -6.45
N TRP A 580 21.29 -9.21 -6.52
CA TRP A 580 21.64 -10.10 -7.62
C TRP A 580 21.07 -9.56 -8.93
N ASN A 581 19.77 -9.25 -8.93
CA ASN A 581 19.06 -8.68 -10.09
C ASN A 581 19.62 -7.32 -10.56
N LEU A 582 20.22 -6.53 -9.68
CA LEU A 582 20.83 -5.23 -10.01
C LEU A 582 22.33 -5.28 -10.30
N GLY A 583 23.04 -6.34 -9.92
CA GLY A 583 24.50 -6.34 -9.90
C GLY A 583 25.18 -7.39 -10.77
N THR A 584 24.63 -8.61 -10.83
CA THR A 584 25.34 -9.81 -11.35
C THR A 584 24.44 -10.81 -12.08
N ASN A 585 23.22 -10.44 -12.50
CA ASN A 585 22.27 -11.36 -13.17
C ASN A 585 22.06 -11.03 -14.65
N TYR A 586 21.74 -9.77 -14.98
CA TYR A 586 21.26 -9.37 -16.30
C TYR A 586 22.34 -9.47 -17.37
N GLY A 587 23.55 -9.01 -17.08
CA GLY A 587 24.71 -9.13 -17.96
C GLY A 587 25.48 -10.44 -17.80
N SER A 588 25.07 -11.32 -16.88
CA SER A 588 25.83 -12.53 -16.55
C SER A 588 25.55 -13.66 -17.55
N PRO A 589 26.58 -14.20 -18.24
CA PRO A 589 26.40 -15.32 -19.15
C PRO A 589 26.01 -16.63 -18.43
N LYS A 590 26.02 -16.67 -17.09
CA LYS A 590 25.56 -17.80 -16.29
C LYS A 590 24.03 -17.87 -16.15
N TRP A 591 23.36 -16.72 -16.18
CA TRP A 591 21.95 -16.61 -15.76
C TRP A 591 21.13 -15.82 -16.78
N PHE A 592 20.55 -14.67 -16.43
CA PHE A 592 19.67 -13.94 -17.34
C PHE A 592 20.39 -13.45 -18.59
N GLY A 593 21.70 -13.20 -18.54
CA GLY A 593 22.53 -12.88 -19.71
C GLY A 593 22.94 -14.07 -20.60
N TYR A 594 22.51 -15.30 -20.31
CA TYR A 594 22.90 -16.48 -21.10
C TYR A 594 22.37 -16.45 -22.55
N GLU A 595 23.24 -16.78 -23.51
CA GLU A 595 22.99 -16.60 -24.96
C GLU A 595 21.85 -17.46 -25.51
N ASN A 596 21.62 -18.66 -24.97
CA ASN A 596 20.57 -19.57 -25.45
C ASN A 596 19.25 -19.49 -24.66
N ARG A 597 19.16 -18.64 -23.63
CA ARG A 597 17.98 -18.52 -22.75
C ARG A 597 16.66 -18.34 -23.51
N ASP A 598 16.66 -17.60 -24.62
CA ASP A 598 15.48 -17.33 -25.45
C ASP A 598 14.93 -18.57 -26.19
N LYS A 599 15.74 -19.64 -26.27
CA LYS A 599 15.42 -20.96 -26.86
C LYS A 599 14.97 -21.99 -25.81
N LEU A 600 15.02 -21.63 -24.53
CA LEU A 600 14.53 -22.45 -23.41
C LEU A 600 13.09 -22.09 -23.07
N ALA A 601 12.39 -22.99 -22.37
CA ALA A 601 11.08 -22.73 -21.78
C ALA A 601 11.25 -22.59 -20.25
N LEU A 602 11.69 -21.40 -19.83
CA LEU A 602 12.22 -21.12 -18.50
C LEU A 602 11.47 -19.98 -17.81
N GLY A 603 11.00 -20.25 -16.60
CA GLY A 603 10.47 -19.25 -15.68
C GLY A 603 11.58 -18.52 -14.92
N TRP A 604 11.38 -17.22 -14.72
CA TRP A 604 12.23 -16.40 -13.86
C TRP A 604 11.38 -15.86 -12.71
N SER A 605 11.82 -16.03 -11.47
CA SER A 605 11.26 -15.24 -10.36
C SER A 605 11.83 -13.81 -10.44
N ILE A 606 11.05 -12.79 -10.05
CA ILE A 606 11.53 -11.40 -9.96
C ILE A 606 10.84 -10.64 -8.82
N THR A 607 11.61 -9.78 -8.13
CA THR A 607 11.11 -9.00 -6.99
C THR A 607 10.33 -7.77 -7.45
N PRO A 608 9.12 -7.53 -6.88
CA PRO A 608 8.37 -6.30 -7.13
C PRO A 608 9.13 -5.03 -6.71
N ALA A 609 10.12 -5.13 -5.81
CA ALA A 609 10.93 -3.99 -5.37
C ALA A 609 11.56 -3.22 -6.56
N LEU A 610 12.02 -3.94 -7.60
CA LEU A 610 12.61 -3.33 -8.82
C LEU A 610 11.62 -2.41 -9.56
N TYR A 611 10.33 -2.75 -9.59
CA TYR A 611 9.29 -1.93 -10.23
C TYR A 611 9.07 -0.58 -9.50
N TYR A 612 9.37 -0.52 -8.20
CA TYR A 612 9.26 0.71 -7.40
C TYR A 612 10.59 1.48 -7.32
N LEU A 613 11.71 0.78 -7.09
CA LEU A 613 13.02 1.33 -6.74
C LEU A 613 14.01 1.43 -7.90
N THR A 614 13.84 0.65 -8.99
CA THR A 614 14.71 0.72 -10.17
C THR A 614 13.90 0.55 -11.47
N PRO A 615 12.94 1.45 -11.76
CA PRO A 615 11.89 1.12 -12.73
C PRO A 615 12.38 1.06 -14.19
N THR A 616 13.55 1.64 -14.48
CA THR A 616 14.24 1.51 -15.78
C THR A 616 14.82 0.11 -15.96
N VAL A 617 15.46 -0.45 -14.92
CA VAL A 617 16.01 -1.81 -14.89
C VAL A 617 14.89 -2.85 -15.04
N PHE A 618 13.79 -2.69 -14.31
CA PHE A 618 12.61 -3.55 -14.44
C PHE A 618 12.04 -3.52 -15.87
N ASN A 619 12.03 -2.36 -16.52
CA ASN A 619 11.63 -2.19 -17.92
C ASN A 619 12.57 -2.92 -18.90
N LEU A 620 13.88 -3.00 -18.62
CA LEU A 620 14.83 -3.75 -19.44
C LEU A 620 14.59 -5.26 -19.36
N TYR A 621 14.49 -5.83 -18.15
CA TYR A 621 14.15 -7.24 -17.92
C TYR A 621 12.89 -7.63 -18.70
N TYR A 622 11.83 -6.83 -18.58
CA TYR A 622 10.56 -7.07 -19.28
C TYR A 622 10.63 -6.87 -20.79
N LYS A 623 11.37 -5.87 -21.30
CA LYS A 623 11.60 -5.69 -22.74
C LYS A 623 12.36 -6.87 -23.34
N SER A 624 13.38 -7.38 -22.65
CA SER A 624 14.15 -8.56 -23.06
C SER A 624 13.21 -9.75 -23.27
N ILE A 625 12.51 -10.18 -22.22
CA ILE A 625 11.59 -11.33 -22.26
C ILE A 625 10.39 -11.12 -23.21
N SER A 626 9.99 -9.87 -23.49
CA SER A 626 8.90 -9.58 -24.45
C SER A 626 9.29 -9.82 -25.92
N ASN A 627 10.59 -9.83 -26.23
CA ASN A 627 11.13 -10.05 -27.57
C ASN A 627 11.55 -11.52 -27.84
N GLU A 628 11.47 -12.41 -26.83
CA GLU A 628 11.95 -13.79 -26.92
C GLU A 628 10.96 -14.77 -27.56
N ASN A 629 11.49 -15.67 -28.41
CA ASN A 629 10.69 -16.59 -29.24
C ASN A 629 9.91 -17.64 -28.43
N GLN A 630 10.53 -18.27 -27.43
CA GLN A 630 9.85 -19.26 -26.59
C GLN A 630 8.85 -18.65 -25.59
N LYS A 631 8.73 -17.32 -25.57
CA LYS A 631 7.84 -16.58 -24.66
C LYS A 631 8.05 -16.96 -23.17
N ASN A 632 9.30 -17.02 -22.71
CA ASN A 632 9.66 -17.07 -21.29
C ASN A 632 8.85 -16.04 -20.47
N ASN A 633 8.70 -16.25 -19.16
CA ASN A 633 7.92 -15.33 -18.34
C ASN A 633 8.52 -15.10 -16.95
N PHE A 634 8.12 -13.97 -16.36
CA PHE A 634 8.34 -13.68 -14.96
C PHE A 634 7.17 -14.20 -14.12
N ILE A 635 7.49 -14.57 -12.88
CA ILE A 635 6.52 -14.74 -11.79
C ILE A 635 7.00 -13.90 -10.60
N VAL A 636 6.07 -13.53 -9.70
CA VAL A 636 6.45 -12.84 -8.47
C VAL A 636 7.30 -13.77 -7.60
N ALA A 637 8.42 -13.26 -7.11
CA ALA A 637 9.35 -14.02 -6.27
C ALA A 637 8.85 -14.28 -4.83
N PRO A 638 9.50 -15.19 -4.07
CA PRO A 638 9.21 -15.44 -2.65
C PRO A 638 9.20 -14.13 -1.82
N SER A 639 8.12 -13.76 -1.14
CA SER A 639 6.78 -14.34 -1.11
C SER A 639 5.74 -13.23 -1.35
N GLY A 640 5.91 -12.48 -2.44
CA GLY A 640 5.07 -11.35 -2.82
C GLY A 640 5.85 -10.05 -3.04
N ASN A 641 5.43 -8.95 -2.40
CA ASN A 641 6.10 -7.64 -2.52
C ASN A 641 7.55 -7.62 -2.00
N GLY A 642 7.89 -8.58 -1.14
CA GLY A 642 9.22 -8.87 -0.60
C GLY A 642 9.22 -10.28 0.02
N TYR A 643 10.34 -10.68 0.61
CA TYR A 643 10.44 -11.99 1.27
C TYR A 643 9.76 -11.94 2.65
N ILE A 644 8.77 -12.82 2.82
CA ILE A 644 8.06 -13.12 4.07
C ILE A 644 7.83 -14.63 4.18
N TYR A 645 7.54 -15.11 5.39
CA TYR A 645 6.88 -16.39 5.62
C TYR A 645 5.40 -16.11 5.95
N PRO A 646 4.46 -16.29 4.99
CA PRO A 646 3.05 -15.96 5.20
C PRO A 646 2.42 -16.60 6.45
N SER A 647 2.81 -17.82 6.81
CA SER A 647 2.36 -18.51 8.03
C SER A 647 2.70 -17.77 9.34
N LYS A 648 3.82 -17.05 9.36
CA LYS A 648 4.31 -16.26 10.50
C LYS A 648 3.88 -14.80 10.45
N PHE A 649 3.23 -14.37 9.36
CA PHE A 649 2.79 -13.00 9.17
C PHE A 649 1.43 -12.75 9.86
N PRO A 650 1.27 -11.70 10.69
CA PRO A 650 0.01 -11.41 11.36
C PRO A 650 -1.17 -11.35 10.39
N ARG A 651 -2.18 -12.23 10.55
CA ARG A 651 -3.31 -12.40 9.60
C ARG A 651 -4.04 -11.09 9.26
N ASN A 652 -4.04 -10.10 10.17
CA ASN A 652 -4.57 -8.75 9.91
C ASN A 652 -3.68 -7.91 8.98
N LYS A 653 -2.35 -7.91 9.18
CA LYS A 653 -1.39 -7.23 8.28
C LYS A 653 -1.29 -7.95 6.93
N LEU A 654 -1.33 -9.29 6.90
CA LEU A 654 -1.21 -10.10 5.68
C LEU A 654 -2.26 -9.71 4.62
N SER A 655 -3.50 -9.43 5.03
CA SER A 655 -4.55 -9.01 4.10
C SER A 655 -4.25 -7.67 3.39
N VAL A 656 -3.49 -6.77 4.04
CA VAL A 656 -3.03 -5.49 3.48
C VAL A 656 -1.91 -5.74 2.47
N TYR A 657 -0.84 -6.43 2.89
CA TYR A 657 0.28 -6.82 2.04
C TYR A 657 -0.19 -7.55 0.75
N VAL A 658 -1.15 -8.46 0.87
CA VAL A 658 -1.69 -9.21 -0.28
C VAL A 658 -2.67 -8.37 -1.13
N ASN A 659 -3.20 -7.23 -0.64
CA ASN A 659 -3.82 -6.21 -1.50
C ASN A 659 -2.75 -5.49 -2.34
N SER A 660 -1.68 -5.01 -1.70
CA SER A 660 -0.55 -4.34 -2.36
C SER A 660 0.03 -5.21 -3.49
N LEU A 661 0.16 -6.51 -3.23
CA LEU A 661 0.61 -7.52 -4.19
C LEU A 661 -0.35 -7.69 -5.37
N ASN A 662 -1.66 -7.88 -5.11
CA ASN A 662 -2.67 -7.99 -6.17
C ASN A 662 -2.66 -6.77 -7.09
N ASP A 663 -2.46 -5.58 -6.52
CA ASP A 663 -2.47 -4.32 -7.25
C ASP A 663 -1.15 -4.04 -7.95
N TYR A 664 -0.02 -4.60 -7.50
CA TYR A 664 1.23 -4.68 -8.27
C TYR A 664 1.06 -5.62 -9.47
N MET A 665 0.62 -6.86 -9.25
CA MET A 665 0.44 -7.88 -10.29
C MET A 665 -0.49 -7.40 -11.41
N LYS A 666 -1.54 -6.63 -11.07
CA LYS A 666 -2.42 -5.95 -12.04
C LYS A 666 -1.66 -5.04 -13.03
N LYS A 667 -0.65 -4.32 -12.55
CA LYS A 667 0.09 -3.28 -13.30
C LYS A 667 1.15 -3.89 -14.22
N VAL A 668 1.65 -5.08 -13.87
CA VAL A 668 2.70 -5.78 -14.62
C VAL A 668 2.20 -6.98 -15.44
N ASN A 669 0.93 -7.39 -15.23
CA ASN A 669 0.31 -8.57 -15.85
C ASN A 669 0.99 -9.91 -15.46
N GLU A 670 1.59 -9.97 -14.27
CA GLU A 670 1.96 -11.23 -13.61
C GLU A 670 0.71 -11.87 -13.00
N ASN A 671 0.66 -13.21 -13.00
CA ASN A 671 -0.52 -13.96 -12.54
C ASN A 671 -0.20 -15.04 -11.50
N TYR A 672 1.08 -15.30 -11.22
CA TYR A 672 1.53 -16.36 -10.31
C TYR A 672 2.61 -15.84 -9.37
N VAL A 673 2.67 -16.44 -8.18
CA VAL A 673 3.57 -16.06 -7.08
C VAL A 673 4.28 -17.31 -6.60
N ALA A 674 5.61 -17.26 -6.50
CA ALA A 674 6.38 -18.22 -5.73
C ALA A 674 6.27 -17.86 -4.24
N ILE A 675 6.07 -18.85 -3.38
CA ILE A 675 5.99 -18.72 -1.93
C ILE A 675 6.99 -19.68 -1.31
N ILE A 676 7.95 -19.15 -0.56
CA ILE A 676 8.68 -19.93 0.44
C ILE A 676 7.97 -19.72 1.78
N ASP A 677 7.67 -20.81 2.49
CA ASP A 677 7.08 -20.77 3.83
C ASP A 677 7.54 -21.97 4.67
N ASP A 678 7.30 -21.89 5.98
CA ASP A 678 7.67 -22.90 6.97
C ASP A 678 6.53 -23.92 7.15
N SER A 679 6.65 -25.09 6.50
CA SER A 679 5.78 -26.26 6.72
C SER A 679 4.28 -26.02 6.44
N ALA A 680 3.94 -24.90 5.80
CA ALA A 680 2.60 -24.32 5.77
C ALA A 680 1.70 -24.84 4.64
N PHE A 681 2.21 -25.70 3.74
CA PHE A 681 1.54 -26.06 2.48
C PHE A 681 0.05 -26.45 2.62
N ASN A 682 -0.33 -27.17 3.67
CA ASN A 682 -1.72 -27.61 3.86
C ASN A 682 -2.65 -26.59 4.55
N ASP A 683 -2.20 -25.37 4.91
CA ASP A 683 -3.08 -24.31 5.44
C ASP A 683 -3.84 -23.61 4.29
N ILE A 684 -5.01 -24.15 3.97
CA ILE A 684 -5.93 -23.58 2.97
C ILE A 684 -6.47 -22.20 3.40
N GLU A 685 -6.65 -21.92 4.69
CA GLU A 685 -7.10 -20.60 5.16
C GLU A 685 -6.04 -19.52 4.92
N LEU A 686 -4.75 -19.88 5.00
CA LEU A 686 -3.64 -19.01 4.65
C LEU A 686 -3.67 -18.70 3.15
N TRP A 687 -3.73 -19.71 2.29
CA TRP A 687 -3.72 -19.53 0.83
C TRP A 687 -4.96 -18.84 0.28
N ASP A 688 -6.12 -19.01 0.93
CA ASP A 688 -7.34 -18.24 0.66
C ASP A 688 -7.09 -16.72 0.67
N ASN A 689 -6.09 -16.22 1.43
CA ASN A 689 -5.76 -14.80 1.41
C ASN A 689 -5.20 -14.31 0.08
N PHE A 690 -4.47 -15.16 -0.63
CA PHE A 690 -3.87 -14.90 -1.93
C PHE A 690 -4.86 -15.25 -3.06
N THR A 691 -5.42 -16.45 -3.05
CA THR A 691 -6.27 -16.95 -4.14
C THR A 691 -7.60 -16.21 -4.27
N LYS A 692 -8.13 -15.58 -3.20
CA LYS A 692 -9.33 -14.72 -3.29
C LYS A 692 -9.10 -13.42 -4.09
N LYS A 693 -7.86 -13.05 -4.38
CA LYS A 693 -7.53 -11.84 -5.16
C LYS A 693 -7.69 -12.08 -6.66
N SER A 694 -8.14 -11.08 -7.42
CA SER A 694 -8.46 -11.26 -8.84
C SER A 694 -7.23 -11.57 -9.71
N ASN A 695 -6.07 -11.00 -9.38
CA ASN A 695 -4.89 -11.02 -10.23
C ASN A 695 -3.89 -12.13 -9.84
N ILE A 696 -4.09 -12.77 -8.69
CA ILE A 696 -3.37 -13.99 -8.29
C ILE A 696 -4.17 -15.18 -8.81
N GLN A 697 -3.63 -15.93 -9.76
CA GLN A 697 -4.29 -17.07 -10.43
C GLN A 697 -3.82 -18.45 -9.95
N GLY A 698 -2.79 -18.48 -9.10
CA GLY A 698 -2.27 -19.68 -8.45
C GLY A 698 -0.93 -19.40 -7.77
N LEU A 699 -0.45 -20.37 -6.99
CA LEU A 699 0.80 -20.26 -6.22
C LEU A 699 1.74 -21.41 -6.59
N PHE A 700 3.04 -21.13 -6.66
CA PHE A 700 4.10 -22.13 -6.63
C PHE A 700 4.65 -22.19 -5.19
N TYR A 701 4.49 -23.32 -4.50
CA TYR A 701 4.91 -23.46 -3.10
C TYR A 701 6.27 -24.18 -2.99
N LEU A 702 7.12 -23.62 -2.14
CA LEU A 702 8.45 -24.09 -1.78
C LEU A 702 8.49 -24.23 -0.26
N ASP A 703 8.84 -25.42 0.24
CA ASP A 703 9.00 -25.60 1.68
C ASP A 703 10.37 -25.11 2.16
N TYR A 704 10.44 -24.32 3.23
CA TYR A 704 11.72 -23.75 3.67
C TYR A 704 12.77 -24.84 4.01
N HIS A 705 12.37 -25.88 4.76
CA HIS A 705 13.31 -26.91 5.21
C HIS A 705 13.91 -27.74 4.07
N ARG A 706 13.15 -27.94 2.98
CA ARG A 706 13.59 -28.58 1.75
C ARG A 706 12.54 -28.34 0.66
N HIS A 707 12.83 -27.50 -0.34
CA HIS A 707 11.81 -26.97 -1.24
C HIS A 707 10.86 -28.00 -1.89
N ASP A 708 11.34 -29.18 -2.28
CA ASP A 708 10.54 -30.28 -2.87
C ASP A 708 9.80 -31.16 -1.83
N ASN A 709 9.65 -30.75 -0.56
CA ASN A 709 9.15 -31.61 0.53
C ASN A 709 7.81 -32.30 0.21
N TYR A 710 6.90 -31.58 -0.44
CA TYR A 710 5.54 -32.04 -0.77
C TYR A 710 5.41 -32.74 -2.14
N LYS A 711 6.53 -33.00 -2.83
CA LYS A 711 6.66 -33.92 -3.99
C LYS A 711 5.67 -33.68 -5.13
N GLY A 712 5.35 -32.41 -5.41
CA GLY A 712 4.44 -32.03 -6.49
C GLY A 712 2.95 -32.24 -6.19
N LYS A 713 2.56 -32.44 -4.92
CA LYS A 713 1.15 -32.34 -4.53
C LYS A 713 0.60 -30.98 -4.96
N ILE A 714 -0.62 -30.99 -5.48
CA ILE A 714 -1.40 -29.81 -5.85
C ILE A 714 -2.57 -29.71 -4.88
N LEU A 715 -2.76 -28.53 -4.28
CA LEU A 715 -3.94 -28.16 -3.50
C LEU A 715 -4.77 -27.12 -4.25
N TRP A 716 -6.02 -26.93 -3.83
CA TRP A 716 -6.93 -25.98 -4.47
C TRP A 716 -7.59 -25.04 -3.46
N SER A 717 -7.63 -23.76 -3.81
CA SER A 717 -8.34 -22.72 -3.05
C SER A 717 -8.88 -21.68 -4.02
N ASN A 718 -10.13 -21.25 -3.84
CA ASN A 718 -10.85 -20.33 -4.76
C ASN A 718 -10.73 -20.70 -6.26
N ASN A 719 -10.81 -22.00 -6.58
CA ASN A 719 -10.63 -22.58 -7.92
C ASN A 719 -9.27 -22.27 -8.60
N LYS A 720 -8.22 -22.10 -7.78
CA LYS A 720 -6.84 -21.83 -8.22
C LYS A 720 -5.88 -22.83 -7.59
N PRO A 721 -4.89 -23.35 -8.34
CA PRO A 721 -3.96 -24.35 -7.82
C PRO A 721 -2.85 -23.71 -6.96
N ILE A 722 -2.47 -24.42 -5.91
CA ILE A 722 -1.25 -24.23 -5.12
C ILE A 722 -0.39 -25.47 -5.41
N VAL A 723 0.63 -25.30 -6.25
CA VAL A 723 1.47 -26.39 -6.76
C VAL A 723 2.77 -26.41 -5.97
N SER A 724 3.01 -27.46 -5.19
CA SER A 724 4.30 -27.63 -4.53
C SER A 724 5.41 -28.00 -5.53
N CYS A 725 6.64 -27.64 -5.21
CA CYS A 725 7.83 -28.13 -5.92
C CYS A 725 7.92 -29.66 -5.83
N ARG A 726 8.36 -30.29 -6.92
CA ARG A 726 8.39 -31.76 -7.05
C ARG A 726 9.79 -32.34 -7.02
N ASP A 727 10.72 -31.65 -7.65
CA ASP A 727 12.15 -31.97 -7.75
C ASP A 727 12.96 -30.67 -7.75
N LEU A 728 14.27 -30.77 -7.64
CA LEU A 728 15.18 -29.63 -7.66
C LEU A 728 16.19 -29.78 -8.81
N LEU A 729 16.86 -28.69 -9.16
CA LEU A 729 18.16 -28.75 -9.81
C LEU A 729 19.12 -27.94 -8.92
N TRP A 730 19.85 -28.64 -8.05
CA TRP A 730 20.61 -28.08 -6.92
C TRP A 730 21.71 -29.07 -6.51
N ASP A 731 22.97 -28.67 -6.59
CA ASP A 731 24.11 -29.51 -6.19
C ASP A 731 23.99 -30.05 -4.75
N SER A 732 24.51 -31.24 -4.49
CA SER A 732 24.35 -32.02 -3.25
C SER A 732 22.92 -32.50 -2.93
N LEU A 733 21.89 -32.08 -3.68
CA LEU A 733 20.51 -32.59 -3.54
C LEU A 733 20.06 -33.35 -4.79
N GLU A 734 20.31 -32.80 -5.97
CA GLU A 734 19.81 -33.31 -7.25
C GLU A 734 20.58 -32.70 -8.44
N ASN A 735 21.26 -33.55 -9.21
CA ASN A 735 21.94 -33.18 -10.45
C ASN A 735 21.07 -33.45 -11.69
N GLU A 736 21.62 -33.09 -12.84
CA GLU A 736 21.06 -33.14 -14.17
C GLU A 736 20.63 -34.56 -14.58
N GLU A 737 21.50 -35.55 -14.40
CA GLU A 737 21.22 -36.96 -14.73
C GLU A 737 20.15 -37.55 -13.80
N ASP A 738 20.23 -37.29 -12.49
CA ASP A 738 19.27 -37.77 -11.49
C ASP A 738 17.86 -37.20 -11.74
N LEU A 739 17.76 -35.91 -12.07
CA LEU A 739 16.49 -35.25 -12.40
C LEU A 739 15.87 -35.82 -13.68
N VAL A 740 16.67 -35.92 -14.76
CA VAL A 740 16.24 -36.54 -16.02
C VAL A 740 15.77 -37.96 -15.79
N LYS A 741 16.52 -38.74 -15.00
CA LYS A 741 16.18 -40.12 -14.66
C LYS A 741 14.85 -40.21 -13.90
N LYS A 742 14.62 -39.40 -12.86
CA LYS A 742 13.35 -39.40 -12.10
C LYS A 742 12.14 -39.03 -12.97
N ILE A 743 12.27 -38.03 -13.84
CA ILE A 743 11.19 -37.64 -14.76
C ILE A 743 10.90 -38.78 -15.74
N ASN A 744 11.93 -39.42 -16.30
CA ASN A 744 11.79 -40.57 -17.18
C ASN A 744 11.18 -41.80 -16.45
N ASP A 745 11.57 -42.08 -15.21
CA ASP A 745 11.01 -43.18 -14.40
C ASP A 745 9.50 -42.95 -14.10
N ARG A 746 9.07 -41.70 -13.88
CA ARG A 746 7.63 -41.34 -13.77
C ARG A 746 6.86 -41.54 -15.06
N VAL A 747 7.44 -41.14 -16.20
CA VAL A 747 6.84 -41.39 -17.52
C VAL A 747 6.71 -42.90 -17.77
N ASN A 748 7.76 -43.68 -17.48
CA ASN A 748 7.81 -45.13 -17.67
C ASN A 748 6.83 -45.88 -16.75
N SER A 749 6.56 -45.36 -15.54
CA SER A 749 5.51 -45.85 -14.63
C SER A 749 4.09 -45.37 -14.97
N GLY A 750 3.92 -44.62 -16.07
CA GLY A 750 2.61 -44.25 -16.60
C GLY A 750 2.06 -42.91 -16.11
N GLN A 751 2.87 -42.07 -15.44
CA GLN A 751 2.46 -40.73 -14.99
C GLN A 751 2.41 -39.72 -16.16
N ILE A 752 1.57 -40.01 -17.15
CA ILE A 752 1.37 -39.23 -18.39
C ILE A 752 -0.11 -38.88 -18.64
N ASN A 753 -1.00 -39.20 -17.69
CA ASN A 753 -2.40 -38.80 -17.75
C ASN A 753 -2.55 -37.34 -17.28
N VAL A 754 -2.66 -36.41 -18.22
CA VAL A 754 -2.73 -34.95 -17.98
C VAL A 754 -3.89 -34.50 -17.08
N HIS A 755 -4.87 -35.37 -16.78
CA HIS A 755 -5.94 -35.12 -15.82
C HIS A 755 -5.58 -35.43 -14.36
N ASN A 756 -4.41 -36.01 -14.11
CA ASN A 756 -3.85 -36.32 -12.79
C ASN A 756 -2.68 -35.37 -12.49
N SER A 757 -2.57 -34.89 -11.24
CA SER A 757 -1.44 -34.08 -10.77
C SER A 757 -0.09 -34.77 -10.93
N GLU A 758 -0.05 -36.11 -10.89
CA GLU A 758 1.17 -36.89 -11.14
C GLU A 758 1.79 -36.68 -12.53
N ALA A 759 1.03 -36.21 -13.54
CA ALA A 759 1.55 -35.91 -14.87
C ALA A 759 2.25 -34.53 -14.97
N TYR A 760 2.50 -33.87 -13.83
CA TYR A 760 3.11 -32.55 -13.76
C TYR A 760 4.35 -32.57 -12.84
N THR A 761 5.42 -31.91 -13.26
CA THR A 761 6.65 -31.71 -12.46
C THR A 761 7.05 -30.23 -12.50
N PHE A 762 6.99 -29.58 -11.35
CA PHE A 762 7.62 -28.27 -11.12
C PHE A 762 9.02 -28.52 -10.54
N VAL A 763 10.05 -28.08 -11.28
CA VAL A 763 11.45 -28.06 -10.86
C VAL A 763 11.85 -26.63 -10.47
N TYR A 764 12.45 -26.48 -9.30
CA TYR A 764 13.07 -25.21 -8.87
C TYR A 764 14.59 -25.32 -9.01
N VAL A 765 15.20 -24.32 -9.66
CA VAL A 765 16.61 -24.32 -10.06
C VAL A 765 17.39 -23.34 -9.19
N HIS A 766 18.33 -23.87 -8.40
CA HIS A 766 19.10 -23.11 -7.42
C HIS A 766 20.28 -22.38 -8.06
N VAL A 767 20.14 -21.06 -8.22
CA VAL A 767 21.04 -20.24 -9.06
C VAL A 767 22.49 -20.18 -8.55
N TRP A 768 22.73 -20.41 -7.25
CA TRP A 768 24.08 -20.41 -6.67
C TRP A 768 24.88 -21.69 -6.94
N SER A 769 24.24 -22.76 -7.42
CA SER A 769 24.91 -23.97 -7.91
C SER A 769 24.69 -24.26 -9.39
N LYS A 770 23.63 -23.69 -10.00
CA LYS A 770 23.19 -24.05 -11.36
C LYS A 770 23.01 -22.83 -12.25
N GLU A 771 23.44 -22.97 -13.49
CA GLU A 771 23.40 -21.96 -14.54
C GLU A 771 22.28 -22.27 -15.55
N ALA A 772 21.92 -21.30 -16.38
CA ALA A 772 20.94 -21.51 -17.45
C ALA A 772 21.40 -22.57 -18.47
N GLY A 773 22.71 -22.82 -18.59
CA GLY A 773 23.28 -23.93 -19.37
C GLY A 773 22.94 -25.31 -18.80
N ASN A 774 22.92 -25.48 -17.48
CA ASN A 774 22.48 -26.75 -16.85
C ASN A 774 20.99 -27.03 -17.13
N VAL A 775 20.18 -25.97 -17.21
CA VAL A 775 18.77 -26.09 -17.60
C VAL A 775 18.64 -26.42 -19.09
N GLU A 776 19.48 -25.86 -19.97
CA GLU A 776 19.54 -26.27 -21.38
C GLU A 776 19.93 -27.76 -21.53
N GLU A 777 20.90 -28.23 -20.76
CA GLU A 777 21.35 -29.63 -20.74
C GLU A 777 20.21 -30.59 -20.36
N VAL A 778 19.53 -30.33 -19.24
CA VAL A 778 18.36 -31.11 -18.79
C VAL A 778 17.23 -31.06 -19.81
N ILE A 779 16.93 -29.88 -20.38
CA ILE A 779 15.90 -29.74 -21.43
C ILE A 779 16.28 -30.55 -22.68
N ASN A 780 17.55 -30.60 -23.05
CA ASN A 780 18.03 -31.41 -24.17
C ASN A 780 17.91 -32.90 -23.90
N MET A 781 18.33 -33.40 -22.73
CA MET A 781 18.15 -34.80 -22.35
C MET A 781 16.66 -35.21 -22.27
N LEU A 782 15.76 -34.32 -21.84
CA LEU A 782 14.32 -34.59 -21.79
C LEU A 782 13.66 -34.59 -23.18
N ARG A 783 14.24 -33.95 -24.21
CA ARG A 783 13.68 -33.93 -25.58
C ARG A 783 13.67 -35.31 -26.26
N ASP A 784 14.57 -36.22 -25.87
CA ASP A 784 14.59 -37.60 -26.39
C ASP A 784 13.37 -38.41 -25.92
N ASN A 785 12.80 -38.08 -24.76
CA ASN A 785 11.55 -38.69 -24.32
C ASN A 785 10.35 -38.01 -24.98
N LYS A 786 9.82 -38.66 -26.02
CA LYS A 786 8.66 -38.18 -26.79
C LYS A 786 7.38 -37.97 -25.97
N SER A 787 7.31 -38.43 -24.73
CA SER A 787 6.19 -38.20 -23.81
C SER A 787 6.42 -37.03 -22.83
N VAL A 788 7.58 -36.35 -22.84
CA VAL A 788 7.86 -35.19 -21.95
C VAL A 788 7.62 -33.87 -22.69
N ARG A 789 7.01 -32.89 -22.02
CA ARG A 789 6.76 -31.54 -22.55
C ARG A 789 7.23 -30.48 -21.56
N VAL A 790 8.38 -29.88 -21.83
CA VAL A 790 8.84 -28.71 -21.09
C VAL A 790 8.06 -27.47 -21.56
N VAL A 791 7.48 -26.72 -20.63
CA VAL A 791 6.62 -25.55 -20.89
C VAL A 791 6.88 -24.43 -19.87
N PRO A 792 6.67 -23.14 -20.21
CA PRO A 792 6.81 -22.04 -19.26
C PRO A 792 5.77 -22.11 -18.11
N PRO A 793 6.07 -21.57 -16.92
CA PRO A 793 5.19 -21.60 -15.74
C PRO A 793 3.72 -21.21 -15.96
N GLU A 794 3.44 -20.21 -16.79
CA GLU A 794 2.05 -19.78 -17.07
C GLU A 794 1.29 -20.81 -17.91
N VAL A 795 1.96 -21.49 -18.86
CA VAL A 795 1.38 -22.61 -19.61
C VAL A 795 1.16 -23.81 -18.69
N PHE A 796 2.13 -24.11 -17.83
CA PHE A 796 2.05 -25.20 -16.84
C PHE A 796 0.84 -25.04 -15.90
N MET A 797 0.67 -23.86 -15.31
CA MET A 797 -0.47 -23.56 -14.42
C MET A 797 -1.81 -23.55 -15.17
N GLU A 798 -1.85 -23.04 -16.39
CA GLU A 798 -3.07 -23.07 -17.23
C GLU A 798 -3.41 -24.47 -17.76
N LEU A 799 -2.46 -25.40 -17.86
CA LEU A 799 -2.72 -26.81 -18.14
C LEU A 799 -3.32 -27.51 -16.92
N ILE A 800 -2.71 -27.36 -15.74
CA ILE A 800 -3.23 -27.87 -14.46
C ILE A 800 -4.68 -27.40 -14.26
N LYS A 801 -4.93 -26.10 -14.39
CA LYS A 801 -6.24 -25.45 -14.21
C LYS A 801 -7.33 -25.90 -15.20
N LYS A 802 -6.96 -26.47 -16.35
CA LYS A 802 -7.90 -26.99 -17.37
C LYS A 802 -8.11 -28.49 -17.28
N ASN A 803 -7.04 -29.23 -16.97
CA ASN A 803 -7.03 -30.68 -17.12
C ASN A 803 -7.24 -31.39 -15.77
N VAL A 804 -6.60 -30.91 -14.69
CA VAL A 804 -6.69 -31.49 -13.35
C VAL A 804 -7.93 -30.92 -12.66
N LYS A 805 -8.74 -31.80 -12.05
CA LYS A 805 -9.94 -31.40 -11.30
C LYS A 805 -9.61 -31.30 -9.81
N PRO A 806 -10.13 -30.31 -9.07
CA PRO A 806 -10.05 -30.31 -7.61
C PRO A 806 -10.85 -31.47 -7.04
N ASP A 807 -10.30 -32.16 -6.05
CA ASP A 807 -11.01 -33.26 -5.39
C ASP A 807 -12.16 -32.73 -4.53
N LYS A 808 -13.31 -33.42 -4.59
CA LYS A 808 -14.56 -32.96 -3.95
C LYS A 808 -14.47 -32.88 -2.42
N GLN A 809 -13.49 -33.53 -1.80
CA GLN A 809 -13.24 -33.42 -0.36
C GLN A 809 -12.44 -32.15 0.02
N GLU A 810 -11.57 -31.63 -0.86
CA GLU A 810 -10.78 -30.43 -0.56
C GLU A 810 -11.62 -29.14 -0.61
N MET A 811 -12.76 -29.15 -1.32
CA MET A 811 -13.74 -28.04 -1.31
C MET A 811 -14.55 -27.93 0.01
N GLY A 812 -14.38 -28.86 0.95
CA GLY A 812 -15.35 -29.16 2.00
C GLY A 812 -15.61 -28.12 3.10
N PHE A 813 -14.84 -27.02 3.18
CA PHE A 813 -14.92 -26.06 4.28
C PHE A 813 -15.33 -24.62 3.90
N ALA A 814 -15.73 -24.39 2.64
CA ALA A 814 -16.44 -23.17 2.25
C ALA A 814 -17.83 -23.13 2.91
N ARG A 815 -17.91 -22.52 4.11
CA ARG A 815 -19.10 -22.57 4.97
C ARG A 815 -20.34 -21.99 4.30
N ILE A 816 -21.44 -22.73 4.42
CA ILE A 816 -22.79 -22.17 4.38
C ILE A 816 -22.97 -21.31 5.64
N TYR A 817 -23.13 -19.99 5.48
CA TYR A 817 -23.94 -19.09 6.30
C TYR A 817 -24.08 -17.72 5.61
#